data_AF-A0A0S8KY03-F1
#
_entry.id   AF-A0A0S8KY03-F1
#
_cell.length_a   1.000
_cell.length_b   1.000
_cell.length_c   1.000
_cell.angle_alpha   90.00
_cell.angle_beta   90.00
_cell.angle_gamma   90.00
#
_symmetry.space_group_name_H-M   'P 1'
#
loop_
_entity.id
_entity.type
_entity.pdbx_description
1 polymer ?
#
loop_
_entity_poly.entity_id
_entity_poly.type
_entity_poly.pdbx_seq_one_letter_code
_entity_poly.pdbx_strand_id
1 'polypeptide(L)'
;MIKIFQNISFIGLLLLFCTDLFAQGKIYDGPDDGAGDPHLEREGFMNGNRVQLLFKNNTELGDYPRKDAARWPIGVGGNVMHDGIALMVSAKVYIKDRTTPVSDMDEIVFLREQGRLDSLFFCQTNYREEMDRDDTGQIEWGLHPAPGYINNSSETPALSNDPNSWPTTGWPYTGRQLHWPGEWDGRFGRGQIRADLEAYVVANDAQDLEYLGDDDYVKYYPRPNLEIGGIDPRVTVQKGKPWGGVGIRVKQRGFQWNNPMAQDCIFWEYTIANTSDYDLPNVAFGYWIDNNIGGENTGEDGSFDKIEDMAYTWDTDGVGEDGYKTGTQGFAFLESPGIFNDDVDNDDDGLIDESRDNDAGNYLNDPMGGIVDLQKFLSFYGLKEEDLKPHWAGDEDQDWQDGEDENGNGVYESDEFAGDDVGLDGVSPGEENYYGPDADGTECNHKPDLGEGYAEPNFGWTDVSETDMLGLTTLLFDPIPEHVDPYLSWFRNDQSMWERMTYKDSLEEGASGIANLGELFSSAIFPLYKGRTEFISLAELHSYDDLSGLTSSEHAAPALFTLKKTVQVIYEKDYRFAQPPLMPKLTAVPGDGFVQLIWDNRADKSTREPILNNENDFEGYKVFRATDKDFTDPMIITDGYGTKTLMKPIFQCDKRNGKEGFTDYGLLNGMGYNLGDDTGLAYSFKDERVQNGRTYYYAVVAYDYGIPPGILKGSAVIAQDDKYGIAPSENNVVIRKDEFENVTFIGQNVAIVTPGTKAAGQIFQTEYNLDAGERAAYATIIPEVVAPNLLKKGHQYKIKFAAFHLDSLSLYPRRWEYQYITNGLYVYDAIENDKLVFSDIMVSTEYGIKRPRNLITALEFYDVPVGNDYYQLAYTEPRVTDVFDGIRLNVQMHIKTATFDSLRSGWMPGSSPIEIRITQYGEKFYPNDYNIIFSDDVLFTGITSTYSSGFYDADGNNYNRRQMILNQDFNFKVENLSVRDSLGNPELMDIVAYDVNDNDSLDIFEDLIFVGRTTNGRWEYTIFTIDFSPLAGESELPHANDVYALRFNRPFMPTDSIMFSINSEEIIDDNLVKQDMNEIKVVPNPYIATNVMEASVINKYLNQGRRLMFTHLPEKCTVKIFTVSGILVRELQFPDDALTGYNGFGDSSSGVLHWDMLTKEGLEIAAGMYIYYVKDERTGEEKIGKFGVIK
;
A
#
# COMPACT_ATOMS: atom_id res chain seq x y z
N MET A 1 -16.61 74.78 11.59
CA MET A 1 -15.21 74.41 11.85
C MET A 1 -15.03 73.59 13.12
N ILE A 2 -15.56 74.01 14.28
CA ILE A 2 -15.39 73.26 15.56
C ILE A 2 -16.13 71.90 15.58
N LYS A 3 -17.27 71.75 14.89
CA LYS A 3 -17.99 70.47 14.78
C LYS A 3 -17.37 69.44 13.82
N ILE A 4 -16.48 69.87 12.92
CA ILE A 4 -15.79 68.94 11.99
C ILE A 4 -14.55 68.35 12.67
N PHE A 5 -13.86 69.11 13.51
CA PHE A 5 -12.74 68.62 14.33
C PHE A 5 -13.18 67.61 15.40
N GLN A 6 -14.37 67.77 15.99
CA GLN A 6 -14.88 66.81 16.97
C GLN A 6 -15.31 65.47 16.36
N ASN A 7 -15.78 65.44 15.11
CA ASN A 7 -16.12 64.18 14.43
C ASN A 7 -14.89 63.47 13.86
N ILE A 8 -13.85 64.19 13.43
CA ILE A 8 -12.58 63.58 12.98
C ILE A 8 -11.79 63.01 14.16
N SER A 9 -11.80 63.67 15.34
CA SER A 9 -11.22 63.08 16.55
C SER A 9 -12.00 61.88 17.10
N PHE A 10 -13.31 61.76 16.85
CA PHE A 10 -14.10 60.61 17.30
C PHE A 10 -13.96 59.41 16.35
N ILE A 11 -13.77 59.64 15.04
CA ILE A 11 -13.46 58.59 14.06
C ILE A 11 -12.00 58.14 14.19
N GLY A 12 -11.07 59.06 14.47
CA GLY A 12 -9.68 58.71 14.78
C GLY A 12 -9.52 57.93 16.10
N LEU A 13 -10.35 58.21 17.12
CA LEU A 13 -10.38 57.40 18.34
C LEU A 13 -11.03 56.03 18.13
N LEU A 14 -12.05 55.92 17.27
CA LEU A 14 -12.67 54.61 16.95
C LEU A 14 -11.75 53.74 16.08
N LEU A 15 -10.94 54.32 15.20
CA LEU A 15 -9.92 53.60 14.42
C LEU A 15 -8.75 53.12 15.29
N LEU A 16 -8.36 53.89 16.32
CA LEU A 16 -7.36 53.47 17.31
C LEU A 16 -7.87 52.36 18.26
N PHE A 17 -9.18 52.19 18.42
CA PHE A 17 -9.76 51.09 19.24
C PHE A 17 -10.09 49.83 18.42
N CYS A 18 -9.95 49.85 17.09
CA CYS A 18 -10.12 48.67 16.24
C CYS A 18 -8.80 47.91 16.01
N THR A 19 -7.64 48.57 16.09
CA THR A 19 -6.32 47.92 15.98
C THR A 19 -5.92 47.17 17.26
N ASP A 20 -6.48 47.54 18.42
CA ASP A 20 -6.16 46.91 19.70
C ASP A 20 -6.92 45.59 19.96
N LEU A 21 -7.87 45.21 19.09
CA LEU A 21 -8.68 44.00 19.29
C LEU A 21 -8.06 42.73 18.70
N PHE A 22 -7.09 42.84 17.79
CA PHE A 22 -6.39 41.69 17.19
C PHE A 22 -5.02 41.40 17.83
N ALA A 23 -4.52 42.27 18.71
CA ALA A 23 -3.18 42.19 19.31
C ALA A 23 -3.14 41.61 20.74
N GLN A 24 -4.20 40.95 21.22
CA GLN A 24 -4.20 40.26 22.52
C GLN A 24 -4.18 38.75 22.32
N GLY A 25 -3.10 38.08 22.73
CA GLY A 25 -2.97 36.61 22.64
C GLY A 25 -4.18 35.86 23.22
N LYS A 26 -4.48 34.69 22.64
CA LYS A 26 -5.59 33.82 23.09
C LYS A 26 -5.12 32.88 24.22
N ILE A 27 -6.06 32.23 24.89
CA ILE A 27 -5.71 31.13 25.79
C ILE A 27 -5.36 29.94 24.91
N TYR A 28 -4.25 29.26 25.20
CA TYR A 28 -3.91 27.98 24.55
C TYR A 28 -5.03 26.96 24.78
N ASP A 29 -5.58 26.45 23.69
CA ASP A 29 -6.74 25.56 23.60
C ASP A 29 -6.38 24.11 23.24
N GLY A 30 -5.10 23.80 23.05
CA GLY A 30 -4.60 22.43 22.86
C GLY A 30 -4.55 21.59 24.15
N PRO A 31 -3.78 20.48 24.15
CA PRO A 31 -3.63 19.60 25.32
C PRO A 31 -3.01 20.31 26.54
N ASP A 32 -3.63 20.16 27.73
CA ASP A 32 -3.06 20.59 29.02
C ASP A 32 -2.05 19.55 29.49
N ASP A 33 -0.89 19.52 28.83
CA ASP A 33 0.16 18.52 29.05
C ASP A 33 0.78 18.61 30.45
N GLY A 34 1.12 17.44 31.01
CA GLY A 34 1.99 17.38 32.18
C GLY A 34 3.40 17.89 31.85
N ALA A 35 4.13 18.30 32.90
CA ALA A 35 5.55 18.61 32.75
C ALA A 35 6.30 17.41 32.14
N GLY A 36 7.15 17.67 31.15
CA GLY A 36 8.01 16.68 30.53
C GLY A 36 8.85 15.97 31.58
N ASP A 37 9.12 14.68 31.37
CA ASP A 37 9.83 13.85 32.36
C ASP A 37 10.97 13.08 31.71
N PRO A 38 12.23 13.28 32.13
CA PRO A 38 13.37 12.50 31.62
C PRO A 38 13.17 10.97 31.71
N HIS A 39 12.35 10.48 32.65
CA HIS A 39 12.03 9.05 32.76
C HIS A 39 11.24 8.49 31.55
N LEU A 40 10.57 9.35 30.79
CA LEU A 40 9.79 9.00 29.60
C LEU A 40 10.62 8.98 28.32
N GLU A 41 11.92 9.30 28.40
CA GLU A 41 12.81 9.28 27.24
C GLU A 41 12.93 7.88 26.63
N ARG A 42 12.79 7.82 25.32
CA ARG A 42 12.90 6.60 24.50
C ARG A 42 13.63 6.96 23.21
N GLU A 43 14.35 5.99 22.67
CA GLU A 43 15.01 6.10 21.38
C GLU A 43 14.27 5.25 20.35
N GLY A 44 14.12 5.78 19.14
CA GLY A 44 13.51 5.11 18.01
C GLY A 44 14.38 5.27 16.76
N PHE A 45 14.08 4.49 15.73
CA PHE A 45 14.70 4.66 14.42
C PHE A 45 13.64 5.01 13.39
N MET A 46 13.90 6.07 12.62
CA MET A 46 13.28 6.31 11.33
C MET A 46 14.05 5.48 10.30
N ASN A 47 13.43 4.40 9.82
CA ASN A 47 14.02 3.43 8.88
C ASN A 47 12.98 2.86 7.89
N GLY A 48 11.98 3.68 7.54
CA GLY A 48 10.93 3.35 6.59
C GLY A 48 11.39 3.31 5.14
N ASN A 49 12.53 3.95 4.82
CA ASN A 49 13.16 3.99 3.50
C ASN A 49 14.69 3.74 3.59
N ARG A 50 15.50 4.27 2.66
CA ARG A 50 16.96 4.04 2.63
C ARG A 50 17.75 4.92 3.61
N VAL A 51 17.11 5.88 4.27
CA VAL A 51 17.72 6.71 5.32
C VAL A 51 17.43 6.07 6.68
N GLN A 52 18.48 5.84 7.48
CA GLN A 52 18.32 5.45 8.88
C GLN A 52 18.76 6.59 9.78
N LEU A 53 17.85 7.00 10.66
CA LEU A 53 18.10 8.03 11.66
C LEU A 53 17.55 7.60 13.03
N LEU A 54 18.42 7.52 14.03
CA LEU A 54 18.03 7.42 15.43
C LEU A 54 17.44 8.76 15.84
N PHE A 55 16.34 8.75 16.59
CA PHE A 55 15.77 9.93 17.20
C PHE A 55 15.32 9.62 18.62
N LYS A 56 15.25 10.66 19.44
CA LYS A 56 14.72 10.61 20.79
C LYS A 56 13.45 11.44 20.87
N ASN A 57 12.52 11.02 21.71
CA ASN A 57 11.25 11.75 21.94
C ASN A 57 11.41 13.05 22.74
N ASN A 58 12.62 13.60 22.78
CA ASN A 58 12.99 14.89 23.36
C ASN A 58 13.48 15.88 22.28
N THR A 59 13.27 15.58 20.99
CA THR A 59 13.68 16.32 19.78
C THR A 59 15.11 16.14 19.29
N GLU A 60 15.95 15.38 19.99
CA GLU A 60 17.31 15.06 19.52
C GLU A 60 17.27 14.03 18.38
N LEU A 61 18.07 14.27 17.33
CA LEU A 61 18.26 13.35 16.21
C LEU A 61 19.73 12.96 16.07
N GLY A 62 20.02 11.71 15.76
CA GLY A 62 21.38 11.16 15.77
C GLY A 62 21.89 10.86 17.19
N ASP A 63 23.06 10.24 17.26
CA ASP A 63 23.76 9.94 18.53
C ASP A 63 25.21 9.49 18.23
N TYR A 64 26.21 10.26 18.66
CA TYR A 64 27.61 9.86 18.63
C TYR A 64 28.02 9.27 19.98
N PRO A 65 28.80 8.17 20.04
CA PRO A 65 29.60 7.56 18.96
C PRO A 65 28.92 6.40 18.21
N ARG A 66 27.58 6.32 18.22
CA ARG A 66 26.85 5.24 17.56
C ARG A 66 26.90 5.42 16.04
N LYS A 67 27.81 4.69 15.39
CA LYS A 67 27.95 4.69 13.92
C LYS A 67 26.72 4.11 13.19
N ASP A 68 25.76 3.54 13.90
CA ASP A 68 24.45 3.12 13.39
C ASP A 68 23.37 4.19 13.56
N ALA A 69 23.61 5.31 14.25
CA ALA A 69 22.58 6.30 14.52
C ALA A 69 22.08 6.99 13.26
N ALA A 70 22.97 7.56 12.45
CA ALA A 70 22.62 8.22 11.19
C ALA A 70 23.40 7.59 10.03
N ARG A 71 22.70 6.87 9.14
CA ARG A 71 23.33 6.17 8.02
C ARG A 71 22.55 6.29 6.73
N TRP A 72 23.28 6.48 5.64
CA TRP A 72 22.73 6.35 4.30
C TRP A 72 23.72 5.74 3.28
N PRO A 73 23.24 4.89 2.34
CA PRO A 73 22.00 4.14 2.46
C PRO A 73 22.07 3.12 3.60
N ILE A 74 20.93 2.62 4.07
CA ILE A 74 20.89 1.48 5.00
C ILE A 74 21.59 0.25 4.38
N GLY A 75 22.39 -0.45 5.19
CA GLY A 75 23.02 -1.71 4.81
C GLY A 75 24.44 -1.58 4.25
N VAL A 76 24.82 -2.51 3.37
CA VAL A 76 26.20 -2.62 2.86
C VAL A 76 26.53 -1.45 1.94
N GLY A 77 27.64 -0.78 2.22
CA GLY A 77 28.10 0.38 1.45
C GLY A 77 27.53 1.71 1.93
N GLY A 78 26.65 1.71 2.94
CA GLY A 78 26.21 2.92 3.63
C GLY A 78 27.29 3.52 4.51
N ASN A 79 27.29 4.84 4.64
CA ASN A 79 28.22 5.60 5.50
C ASN A 79 27.46 6.33 6.61
N VAL A 80 28.19 6.78 7.63
CA VAL A 80 27.68 7.77 8.58
C VAL A 80 27.46 9.08 7.82
N MET A 81 26.40 9.82 8.18
CA MET A 81 26.06 11.10 7.55
C MET A 81 26.32 12.27 8.51
N HIS A 82 25.87 12.16 9.76
CA HIS A 82 26.08 13.17 10.78
C HIS A 82 26.17 12.53 12.17
N ASP A 83 26.69 13.27 13.14
CA ASP A 83 26.82 12.83 14.54
C ASP A 83 25.60 13.20 15.39
N GLY A 84 24.94 14.32 15.07
CA GLY A 84 23.69 14.70 15.73
C GLY A 84 23.09 15.97 15.15
N ILE A 85 21.82 16.16 15.44
CA ILE A 85 21.03 17.33 15.06
C ILE A 85 20.14 17.73 16.23
N ALA A 86 20.06 19.03 16.50
CA ALA A 86 19.25 19.59 17.58
C ALA A 86 18.28 20.67 17.06
N LEU A 87 16.99 20.53 17.40
CA LEU A 87 16.04 21.63 17.32
C LEU A 87 16.42 22.69 18.37
N MET A 88 16.43 23.96 17.98
CA MET A 88 16.68 25.08 18.90
C MET A 88 15.52 26.05 18.90
N VAL A 89 15.00 26.36 20.10
CA VAL A 89 14.06 27.45 20.32
C VAL A 89 14.70 28.45 21.28
N SER A 90 15.20 29.55 20.73
CA SER A 90 15.85 30.59 21.53
C SER A 90 14.91 31.78 21.75
N ALA A 91 14.89 32.30 22.97
CA ALA A 91 14.04 33.42 23.32
C ALA A 91 14.76 34.43 24.21
N LYS A 92 14.39 35.70 24.05
CA LYS A 92 14.85 36.78 24.91
C LYS A 92 13.68 37.36 25.70
N VAL A 93 13.68 37.10 27.01
CA VAL A 93 12.61 37.50 27.91
C VAL A 93 13.00 38.74 28.71
N TYR A 94 12.08 39.69 28.85
CA TYR A 94 12.30 40.95 29.55
C TYR A 94 11.60 40.96 30.90
N ILE A 95 12.34 41.30 31.96
CA ILE A 95 11.84 41.27 33.34
C ILE A 95 11.98 42.65 33.98
N LYS A 96 10.87 43.17 34.54
CA LYS A 96 10.88 44.34 35.43
C LYS A 96 10.69 43.92 36.88
N ASP A 97 11.20 44.75 37.79
CA ASP A 97 11.08 44.54 39.24
C ASP A 97 11.51 43.13 39.69
N ARG A 98 12.49 42.55 38.98
CA ARG A 98 13.11 41.23 39.18
C ARG A 98 12.27 39.99 38.89
N THR A 99 10.93 40.07 38.82
CA THR A 99 10.09 38.88 38.59
C THR A 99 8.89 39.09 37.68
N THR A 100 8.66 40.31 37.19
CA THR A 100 7.46 40.63 36.40
C THR A 100 7.81 40.67 34.92
N PRO A 101 7.29 39.75 34.09
CA PRO A 101 7.52 39.78 32.65
C PRO A 101 6.94 41.04 32.00
N VAL A 102 7.61 41.52 30.96
CA VAL A 102 7.15 42.64 30.11
C VAL A 102 7.17 42.16 28.67
N SER A 103 6.01 42.09 28.04
CA SER A 103 5.86 41.65 26.65
C SER A 103 5.51 42.79 25.67
N ASP A 104 4.98 43.90 26.17
CA ASP A 104 4.63 45.08 25.35
C ASP A 104 5.91 45.78 24.84
N MET A 105 6.05 45.88 23.52
CA MET A 105 7.27 46.40 22.88
C MET A 105 7.54 47.87 23.20
N ASP A 106 6.51 48.71 23.32
CA ASP A 106 6.66 50.11 23.70
C ASP A 106 7.14 50.25 25.16
N GLU A 107 6.59 49.44 26.08
CA GLU A 107 7.04 49.37 27.47
C GLU A 107 8.48 48.84 27.58
N ILE A 108 8.84 47.80 26.80
CA ILE A 108 10.19 47.25 26.74
C ILE A 108 11.19 48.33 26.35
N VAL A 109 10.94 49.05 25.24
CA VAL A 109 11.83 50.13 24.78
C VAL A 109 11.96 51.22 25.84
N PHE A 110 10.83 51.67 26.41
CA PHE A 110 10.81 52.72 27.43
C PHE A 110 11.56 52.35 28.72
N LEU A 111 11.37 51.14 29.24
CA LEU A 111 12.03 50.67 30.47
C LEU A 111 13.52 50.38 30.25
N ARG A 112 13.88 49.87 29.07
CA ARG A 112 15.28 49.61 28.68
C ARG A 112 16.09 50.90 28.62
N GLU A 113 15.56 51.97 28.03
CA GLU A 113 16.21 53.30 28.00
C GLU A 113 16.46 53.87 29.42
N GLN A 114 15.69 53.44 30.41
CA GLN A 114 15.84 53.84 31.81
C GLN A 114 16.76 52.93 32.63
N GLY A 115 17.26 51.83 32.04
CA GLY A 115 18.05 50.82 32.76
C GLY A 115 17.24 50.12 33.87
N ARG A 116 15.92 49.94 33.66
CA ARG A 116 14.98 49.34 34.62
C ARG A 116 14.47 47.97 34.19
N LEU A 117 15.11 47.37 33.20
CA LEU A 117 14.71 46.13 32.57
C LEU A 117 15.91 45.19 32.56
N ASP A 118 15.72 43.99 33.09
CA ASP A 118 16.66 42.89 32.98
C ASP A 118 16.28 42.03 31.75
N SER A 119 17.27 41.38 31.13
CA SER A 119 17.05 40.45 30.01
C SER A 119 17.57 39.08 30.40
N LEU A 120 16.73 38.06 30.21
CA LEU A 120 17.10 36.66 30.32
C LEU A 120 17.12 36.05 28.91
N PHE A 121 18.01 35.11 28.70
CA PHE A 121 18.17 34.40 27.44
C PHE A 121 17.90 32.93 27.68
N PHE A 122 17.16 32.32 26.78
CA PHE A 122 16.85 30.90 26.83
C PHE A 122 17.24 30.24 25.51
N CYS A 123 17.74 29.01 25.54
CA CYS A 123 17.96 28.15 24.38
C CYS A 123 17.35 26.77 24.66
N GLN A 124 16.06 26.63 24.41
CA GLN A 124 15.37 25.36 24.63
C GLN A 124 15.72 24.38 23.51
N THR A 125 16.38 23.29 23.89
CA THR A 125 16.86 22.25 22.99
C THR A 125 17.07 20.95 23.74
N ASN A 126 17.51 19.91 23.05
CA ASN A 126 18.12 18.73 23.64
C ASN A 126 19.21 18.21 22.70
N TYR A 127 20.40 17.97 23.26
CA TYR A 127 21.55 17.44 22.54
C TYR A 127 22.45 16.67 23.50
N ARG A 128 23.09 15.60 23.03
CA ARG A 128 23.99 14.76 23.85
C ARG A 128 25.13 15.50 24.57
N GLU A 129 25.51 16.69 24.12
CA GLU A 129 26.71 17.41 24.55
C GLU A 129 26.40 18.84 25.00
N GLU A 130 27.14 19.27 26.04
CA GLU A 130 27.15 20.65 26.54
C GLU A 130 25.77 21.29 26.76
N MET A 131 24.77 20.51 27.16
CA MET A 131 23.55 21.04 27.78
C MET A 131 23.88 21.69 29.14
N ASP A 132 23.16 22.75 29.48
CA ASP A 132 23.06 23.26 30.84
C ASP A 132 22.31 22.26 31.74
N ARG A 133 22.59 22.35 33.04
CA ARG A 133 22.16 21.36 34.02
C ARG A 133 21.89 22.02 35.36
N ASP A 134 21.10 21.34 36.17
CA ASP A 134 20.91 21.69 37.57
C ASP A 134 22.23 21.72 38.35
N ASP A 135 22.23 22.37 39.53
CA ASP A 135 23.40 22.49 40.41
C ASP A 135 24.04 21.14 40.79
N THR A 136 23.29 20.03 40.70
CA THR A 136 23.81 18.68 40.96
C THR A 136 24.43 18.01 39.74
N GLY A 137 24.19 18.56 38.54
CA GLY A 137 24.61 18.03 37.24
C GLY A 137 23.84 16.78 36.80
N GLN A 138 22.70 16.48 37.42
CA GLN A 138 21.93 15.25 37.16
C GLN A 138 20.77 15.46 36.20
N ILE A 139 20.24 16.67 36.13
CA ILE A 139 19.08 17.02 35.31
C ILE A 139 19.57 18.01 34.27
N GLU A 140 19.43 17.64 33.00
CA GLU A 140 19.62 18.57 31.89
C GLU A 140 18.42 19.52 31.85
N TRP A 141 18.69 20.79 31.59
CA TRP A 141 17.66 21.78 31.36
C TRP A 141 17.44 21.87 29.85
N GLY A 142 16.18 21.73 29.43
CA GLY A 142 15.84 21.58 28.01
C GLY A 142 14.51 20.86 27.80
N LEU A 143 14.32 20.34 26.60
CA LEU A 143 13.10 19.65 26.20
C LEU A 143 13.06 18.21 26.72
N HIS A 144 11.96 17.83 27.36
CA HIS A 144 11.70 16.46 27.80
C HIS A 144 10.32 15.95 27.38
N PRO A 145 10.14 14.62 27.21
CA PRO A 145 8.90 14.07 26.66
C PRO A 145 7.69 14.30 27.57
N ALA A 146 6.60 14.80 26.98
CA ALA A 146 5.33 15.00 27.67
C ALA A 146 4.62 13.65 27.93
N PRO A 147 3.93 13.47 29.08
CA PRO A 147 3.22 12.23 29.38
C PRO A 147 1.97 12.07 28.52
N GLY A 148 1.72 10.86 28.01
CA GLY A 148 0.48 10.50 27.31
C GLY A 148 0.63 10.21 25.82
N TYR A 149 1.82 10.43 25.25
CA TYR A 149 2.09 10.24 23.81
C TYR A 149 2.80 8.91 23.48
N ILE A 150 3.05 8.07 24.47
CA ILE A 150 3.69 6.76 24.30
C ILE A 150 2.97 5.70 25.15
N ASN A 151 3.08 4.45 24.73
CA ASN A 151 2.90 3.33 25.64
C ASN A 151 4.11 3.25 26.57
N ASN A 152 3.94 3.47 27.88
CA ASN A 152 5.04 3.40 28.85
C ASN A 152 5.73 2.02 28.92
N SER A 153 5.10 0.96 28.39
CA SER A 153 5.70 -0.38 28.28
C SER A 153 6.48 -0.59 26.96
N SER A 154 6.45 0.38 26.05
CA SER A 154 7.22 0.38 24.82
C SER A 154 8.67 0.78 25.10
N GLU A 155 9.58 0.17 24.35
CA GLU A 155 11.01 0.51 24.33
C GLU A 155 11.30 1.63 23.31
N THR A 156 10.38 1.94 22.41
CA THR A 156 10.51 3.00 21.39
C THR A 156 9.46 4.10 21.56
N PRO A 157 9.72 5.31 21.03
CA PRO A 157 8.68 6.32 20.78
C PRO A 157 7.54 5.78 19.91
N ALA A 158 6.47 6.56 19.79
CA ALA A 158 5.33 6.20 18.96
C ALA A 158 5.67 6.24 17.46
N LEU A 159 5.42 5.12 16.78
CA LEU A 159 5.65 4.92 15.34
C LEU A 159 4.40 4.37 14.67
N SER A 160 4.04 4.86 13.48
CA SER A 160 2.82 4.45 12.76
C SER A 160 2.80 2.96 12.38
N ASN A 161 3.96 2.33 12.26
CA ASN A 161 4.10 0.90 11.95
C ASN A 161 4.23 -0.02 13.18
N ASP A 162 4.14 0.52 14.40
CA ASP A 162 4.14 -0.26 15.64
C ASP A 162 3.00 0.17 16.59
N PRO A 163 1.80 -0.43 16.44
CA PRO A 163 0.67 -0.15 17.31
C PRO A 163 0.91 -0.40 18.81
N ASN A 164 1.93 -1.18 19.19
CA ASN A 164 2.26 -1.39 20.59
C ASN A 164 2.97 -0.18 21.22
N SER A 165 3.51 0.72 20.40
CA SER A 165 4.16 1.95 20.84
C SER A 165 3.15 3.06 21.22
N TRP A 166 1.89 2.93 20.79
CA TRP A 166 0.86 3.96 20.95
C TRP A 166 0.24 4.01 22.36
N PRO A 167 -0.20 5.18 22.85
CA PRO A 167 -0.86 5.27 24.14
C PRO A 167 -2.17 4.47 24.17
N THR A 168 -2.21 3.43 25.00
CA THR A 168 -3.34 2.46 25.07
C THR A 168 -4.70 3.06 25.46
N THR A 169 -4.74 4.26 26.03
CA THR A 169 -5.98 4.95 26.44
C THR A 169 -6.47 6.00 25.45
N GLY A 170 -5.78 6.18 24.33
CA GLY A 170 -6.00 7.27 23.37
C GLY A 170 -5.01 8.42 23.54
N TRP A 171 -4.97 9.30 22.53
CA TRP A 171 -4.03 10.40 22.39
C TRP A 171 -4.55 11.68 23.06
N PRO A 172 -3.68 12.51 23.67
CA PRO A 172 -4.08 13.81 24.20
C PRO A 172 -4.55 14.76 23.09
N TYR A 173 -5.75 15.32 23.28
CA TYR A 173 -6.44 16.22 22.35
C TYR A 173 -6.64 17.61 23.00
N THR A 174 -7.82 18.21 23.03
CA THR A 174 -8.07 19.50 23.68
C THR A 174 -8.19 19.36 25.21
N GLY A 175 -7.43 20.18 25.95
CA GLY A 175 -7.43 20.18 27.41
C GLY A 175 -6.98 18.84 27.98
N ARG A 176 -7.86 18.13 28.69
CA ARG A 176 -7.54 16.80 29.29
C ARG A 176 -8.30 15.66 28.63
N GLN A 177 -8.88 15.90 27.47
CA GLN A 177 -9.59 14.88 26.72
C GLN A 177 -8.62 13.99 25.97
N LEU A 178 -9.04 12.74 25.74
CA LEU A 178 -8.31 11.78 24.91
C LEU A 178 -9.22 11.35 23.75
N HIS A 179 -8.62 11.06 22.61
CA HIS A 179 -9.33 10.53 21.42
C HIS A 179 -8.61 9.31 20.81
N TRP A 180 -9.34 8.63 19.92
CA TRP A 180 -8.84 7.54 19.05
C TRP A 180 -8.04 6.42 19.74
N PRO A 181 -8.59 5.78 20.79
CA PRO A 181 -7.92 4.68 21.47
C PRO A 181 -7.70 3.49 20.53
N GLY A 182 -6.43 3.13 20.29
CA GLY A 182 -6.05 1.99 19.45
C GLY A 182 -5.92 2.31 17.96
N GLU A 183 -6.01 3.58 17.57
CA GLU A 183 -5.77 4.07 16.22
C GLU A 183 -4.61 5.08 16.23
N TRP A 184 -3.97 5.29 15.08
CA TRP A 184 -2.87 6.25 14.94
C TRP A 184 -3.42 7.69 14.97
N ASP A 185 -2.74 8.60 15.68
CA ASP A 185 -3.00 10.05 15.63
C ASP A 185 -2.25 10.62 14.42
N GLY A 186 -2.83 10.40 13.24
CA GLY A 186 -2.26 10.81 11.97
C GLY A 186 -2.25 12.33 11.82
N ARG A 187 -1.32 12.85 11.02
CA ARG A 187 -1.30 14.27 10.64
C ARG A 187 -2.65 14.75 10.11
N PHE A 188 -3.32 13.91 9.32
CA PHE A 188 -4.60 14.19 8.68
C PHE A 188 -5.79 13.53 9.38
N GLY A 189 -5.67 13.21 10.67
CA GLY A 189 -6.79 12.68 11.45
C GLY A 189 -6.71 11.19 11.79
N ARG A 190 -7.87 10.62 12.12
CA ARG A 190 -8.03 9.31 12.78
C ARG A 190 -7.52 8.17 11.90
N GLY A 191 -6.44 7.53 12.31
CA GLY A 191 -5.91 6.34 11.63
C GLY A 191 -5.28 6.62 10.26
N GLN A 192 -5.14 7.89 9.87
CA GLN A 192 -4.58 8.29 8.58
C GLN A 192 -3.06 8.15 8.59
N ILE A 193 -2.52 7.30 7.69
CA ILE A 193 -1.08 7.06 7.55
C ILE A 193 -0.70 7.31 6.09
N ARG A 194 -0.25 8.55 5.79
CA ARG A 194 0.11 8.98 4.42
C ARG A 194 1.61 8.79 4.09
N ALA A 195 2.44 8.49 5.08
CA ALA A 195 3.85 8.11 4.92
C ALA A 195 4.04 6.61 5.21
N ASP A 196 5.03 5.96 4.57
CA ASP A 196 5.36 4.56 4.86
C ASP A 196 5.86 4.36 6.30
N LEU A 197 6.48 5.40 6.87
CA LEU A 197 6.77 5.50 8.30
C LEU A 197 6.55 6.93 8.78
N GLU A 198 5.83 7.05 9.88
CA GLU A 198 5.61 8.30 10.60
C GLU A 198 5.97 8.12 12.08
N ALA A 199 6.68 9.09 12.66
CA ALA A 199 6.90 9.22 14.09
C ALA A 199 6.08 10.38 14.65
N TYR A 200 5.61 10.26 15.89
CA TYR A 200 4.89 11.33 16.57
C TYR A 200 5.32 11.44 18.03
N VAL A 201 5.90 12.59 18.39
CA VAL A 201 6.39 12.86 19.74
C VAL A 201 6.04 14.27 20.19
N VAL A 202 5.96 14.47 21.50
CA VAL A 202 5.68 15.78 22.11
C VAL A 202 6.61 15.97 23.30
N ALA A 203 7.24 17.15 23.38
CA ALA A 203 8.13 17.54 24.46
C ALA A 203 7.79 18.96 24.96
N ASN A 204 8.20 19.26 26.20
CA ASN A 204 8.14 20.62 26.75
C ASN A 204 9.32 20.91 27.68
N ASP A 205 9.51 22.18 27.99
CA ASP A 205 10.66 22.75 28.71
C ASP A 205 10.44 22.89 30.23
N ALA A 206 9.41 22.26 30.78
CA ALA A 206 8.97 22.50 32.15
C ALA A 206 10.04 22.22 33.23
N GLN A 207 11.04 21.40 32.91
CA GLN A 207 12.12 20.99 33.83
C GLN A 207 13.29 21.97 33.87
N ASP A 208 13.35 22.95 32.97
CA ASP A 208 14.42 23.95 32.95
C ASP A 208 14.21 24.97 34.09
N LEU A 209 15.07 24.94 35.11
CA LEU A 209 15.00 25.85 36.25
C LEU A 209 16.13 26.90 36.28
N GLU A 210 16.77 27.21 35.13
CA GLU A 210 17.98 28.05 35.03
C GLU A 210 17.87 29.41 35.75
N TYR A 211 16.70 30.05 35.70
CA TYR A 211 16.44 31.34 36.39
C TYR A 211 15.47 31.24 37.57
N LEU A 212 15.30 30.04 38.12
CA LEU A 212 14.33 29.74 39.17
C LEU A 212 14.99 29.15 40.44
N GLY A 213 16.31 29.02 40.45
CA GLY A 213 17.12 28.65 41.60
C GLY A 213 17.00 29.63 42.77
N ASP A 214 17.41 29.19 43.95
CA ASP A 214 17.28 29.99 45.18
C ASP A 214 18.15 31.26 45.14
N ASP A 215 19.30 31.20 44.46
CA ASP A 215 20.29 32.28 44.37
C ASP A 215 20.06 33.26 43.20
N ASP A 216 19.08 32.99 42.33
CA ASP A 216 18.79 33.85 41.18
C ASP A 216 18.18 35.19 41.58
N TYR A 217 18.82 36.26 41.12
CA TYR A 217 18.44 37.62 41.46
C TYR A 217 17.26 38.13 40.61
N VAL A 218 17.16 37.66 39.37
CA VAL A 218 16.06 37.93 38.42
C VAL A 218 15.45 36.58 38.08
N LYS A 219 14.12 36.47 38.11
CA LYS A 219 13.40 35.21 37.91
C LYS A 219 12.30 35.34 36.88
N TYR A 220 12.07 34.28 36.11
CA TYR A 220 10.98 34.18 35.16
C TYR A 220 10.13 32.94 35.48
N TYR A 221 8.82 33.13 35.62
CA TYR A 221 7.86 32.07 35.87
C TYR A 221 6.90 32.00 34.69
N PRO A 222 7.14 31.15 33.68
CA PRO A 222 6.28 31.09 32.49
C PRO A 222 4.83 30.74 32.81
N ARG A 223 4.61 29.83 33.77
CA ARG A 223 3.27 29.44 34.25
C ARG A 223 3.19 29.60 35.78
N PRO A 224 3.03 30.84 36.31
CA PRO A 224 3.22 31.15 37.73
C PRO A 224 2.21 30.48 38.69
N ASN A 225 1.08 30.00 38.17
CA ASN A 225 0.06 29.29 38.94
C ASN A 225 0.19 27.76 38.87
N LEU A 226 1.25 27.24 38.24
CA LEU A 226 1.47 25.82 38.02
C LEU A 226 2.82 25.37 38.56
N GLU A 227 2.82 24.18 39.16
CA GLU A 227 4.03 23.50 39.64
C GLU A 227 4.21 22.19 38.87
N ILE A 228 5.45 21.73 38.77
CA ILE A 228 5.80 20.42 38.20
C ILE A 228 5.07 19.34 39.01
N GLY A 229 4.20 18.59 38.33
CA GLY A 229 3.34 17.58 38.93
C GLY A 229 1.94 18.06 39.34
N GLY A 230 1.58 19.31 39.04
CA GLY A 230 0.25 19.87 39.25
C GLY A 230 -0.81 19.35 38.27
N ILE A 231 -0.41 19.03 37.03
CA ILE A 231 -1.25 18.39 36.00
C ILE A 231 -1.13 16.87 36.11
N ASP A 232 0.07 16.32 35.89
CA ASP A 232 0.35 14.89 36.05
C ASP A 232 1.16 14.62 37.32
N PRO A 233 0.55 14.06 38.39
CA PRO A 233 1.26 13.79 39.63
C PRO A 233 2.26 12.63 39.54
N ARG A 234 2.37 11.93 38.39
CA ARG A 234 3.30 10.81 38.19
C ARG A 234 4.72 11.25 37.81
N VAL A 235 4.92 12.52 37.47
CA VAL A 235 6.26 13.06 37.15
C VAL A 235 7.26 12.70 38.25
N THR A 236 8.43 12.24 37.82
CA THR A 236 9.44 11.64 38.68
C THR A 236 10.54 12.63 39.07
N VAL A 237 10.76 13.65 38.23
CA VAL A 237 11.81 14.66 38.37
C VAL A 237 11.22 16.03 38.76
N GLN A 238 11.91 16.74 39.67
CA GLN A 238 11.58 18.07 40.19
C GLN A 238 10.13 18.34 40.65
N LYS A 239 9.38 17.29 41.00
CA LYS A 239 8.00 17.40 41.48
C LYS A 239 7.85 18.41 42.63
N GLY A 240 6.89 19.33 42.50
CA GLY A 240 6.60 20.41 43.44
C GLY A 240 7.48 21.65 43.30
N LYS A 241 8.35 21.69 42.28
CA LYS A 241 9.05 22.91 41.86
C LYS A 241 8.14 23.75 40.95
N PRO A 242 8.42 25.07 40.78
CA PRO A 242 7.72 25.89 39.79
C PRO A 242 7.86 25.32 38.37
N TRP A 243 6.93 25.64 37.48
CA TRP A 243 7.07 25.34 36.05
C TRP A 243 8.18 26.20 35.42
N GLY A 244 9.15 25.54 34.79
CA GLY A 244 10.38 26.11 34.25
C GLY A 244 10.36 26.48 32.76
N GLY A 245 11.52 26.87 32.23
CA GLY A 245 11.77 27.22 30.83
C GLY A 245 11.15 28.55 30.38
N VAL A 246 10.89 28.65 29.08
CA VAL A 246 10.13 29.75 28.44
C VAL A 246 8.63 29.45 28.38
N GLY A 247 8.21 28.20 28.61
CA GLY A 247 6.83 27.76 28.62
C GLY A 247 6.33 27.32 27.25
N ILE A 248 7.13 26.57 26.50
CA ILE A 248 6.79 26.07 25.17
C ILE A 248 6.43 24.58 25.17
N ARG A 249 5.60 24.21 24.19
CA ARG A 249 5.30 22.83 23.84
C ARG A 249 5.73 22.58 22.41
N VAL A 250 6.52 21.53 22.18
CA VAL A 250 6.98 21.11 20.86
C VAL A 250 6.31 19.81 20.48
N LYS A 251 5.49 19.84 19.43
CA LYS A 251 5.04 18.66 18.68
C LYS A 251 6.08 18.38 17.60
N GLN A 252 6.51 17.14 17.44
CA GLN A 252 7.43 16.75 16.37
C GLN A 252 6.86 15.54 15.63
N ARG A 253 6.85 15.63 14.30
CA ARG A 253 6.55 14.51 13.40
C ARG A 253 7.71 14.26 12.46
N GLY A 254 7.97 12.98 12.18
CA GLY A 254 8.98 12.57 11.20
C GLY A 254 8.33 11.73 10.10
N PHE A 255 8.65 11.97 8.82
CA PHE A 255 8.02 11.27 7.69
C PHE A 255 9.04 10.65 6.74
N GLN A 256 8.74 9.43 6.26
CA GLN A 256 9.51 8.74 5.22
C GLN A 256 8.59 8.03 4.23
N TRP A 257 8.89 8.17 2.94
CA TRP A 257 8.29 7.43 1.83
C TRP A 257 9.33 6.54 1.18
N ASN A 258 8.90 5.37 0.70
CA ASN A 258 9.73 4.46 -0.06
C ASN A 258 9.48 4.53 -1.58
N ASN A 259 8.65 5.48 -2.03
CA ASN A 259 8.59 5.85 -3.43
C ASN A 259 10.02 6.09 -3.95
N PRO A 260 10.42 5.55 -5.12
CA PRO A 260 11.80 5.64 -5.58
C PRO A 260 12.35 7.07 -5.77
N MET A 261 11.48 8.09 -5.88
CA MET A 261 11.86 9.51 -5.92
C MET A 261 12.06 10.14 -4.53
N ALA A 262 11.59 9.51 -3.45
CA ALA A 262 11.63 10.04 -2.08
C ALA A 262 12.35 9.12 -1.07
N GLN A 263 12.78 7.93 -1.50
CA GLN A 263 13.40 6.93 -0.63
C GLN A 263 14.76 7.32 -0.02
N ASP A 264 15.34 8.44 -0.46
CA ASP A 264 16.64 8.96 -0.05
C ASP A 264 16.52 10.29 0.73
N CYS A 265 15.35 10.59 1.30
CA CYS A 265 15.14 11.72 2.21
C CYS A 265 14.31 11.37 3.45
N ILE A 266 14.32 12.27 4.44
CA ILE A 266 13.46 12.24 5.62
C ILE A 266 13.02 13.67 5.95
N PHE A 267 11.80 13.83 6.44
CA PHE A 267 11.23 15.12 6.84
C PHE A 267 11.04 15.16 8.35
N TRP A 268 11.25 16.35 8.92
CA TRP A 268 10.94 16.67 10.31
C TRP A 268 10.09 17.93 10.36
N GLU A 269 8.87 17.77 10.84
CA GLU A 269 7.94 18.85 11.11
C GLU A 269 7.90 19.12 12.61
N TYR A 270 7.98 20.40 12.98
CA TYR A 270 7.85 20.88 14.34
C TYR A 270 6.69 21.88 14.45
N THR A 271 5.82 21.66 15.43
CA THR A 271 4.75 22.60 15.79
C THR A 271 4.99 23.09 17.21
N ILE A 272 5.28 24.38 17.37
CA ILE A 272 5.77 24.97 18.61
C ILE A 272 4.73 25.95 19.16
N ALA A 273 4.11 25.60 20.28
CA ALA A 273 3.06 26.39 20.92
C ALA A 273 3.58 27.14 22.15
N ASN A 274 3.18 28.41 22.30
CA ASN A 274 3.40 29.17 23.54
C ASN A 274 2.29 28.87 24.55
N THR A 275 2.63 28.03 25.53
CA THR A 275 1.76 27.62 26.65
C THR A 275 1.97 28.47 27.92
N SER A 276 2.86 29.46 27.85
CA SER A 276 3.14 30.38 28.95
C SER A 276 1.96 31.33 29.20
N ASP A 277 1.98 32.01 30.33
CA ASP A 277 0.97 33.03 30.66
C ASP A 277 1.23 34.40 29.99
N TYR A 278 2.25 34.51 29.13
CA TYR A 278 2.78 35.76 28.57
C TYR A 278 3.08 35.66 27.07
N ASP A 279 3.07 36.80 26.37
CA ASP A 279 3.60 36.85 25.00
C ASP A 279 5.12 36.86 25.01
N LEU A 280 5.74 36.22 24.02
CA LEU A 280 7.19 36.18 23.83
C LEU A 280 7.57 37.05 22.62
N PRO A 281 7.97 38.32 22.83
CA PRO A 281 8.14 39.27 21.73
C PRO A 281 9.41 39.06 20.89
N ASN A 282 10.35 38.25 21.37
CA ASN A 282 11.61 37.99 20.68
C ASN A 282 11.96 36.51 20.79
N VAL A 283 11.57 35.75 19.76
CA VAL A 283 11.88 34.33 19.58
C VAL A 283 12.61 34.15 18.26
N ALA A 284 13.52 33.19 18.21
CA ALA A 284 14.13 32.69 16.99
C ALA A 284 14.17 31.17 17.06
N PHE A 285 13.85 30.52 15.95
CA PHE A 285 13.94 29.07 15.85
C PHE A 285 15.11 28.69 14.95
N GLY A 286 15.72 27.54 15.22
CA GLY A 286 16.86 27.09 14.45
C GLY A 286 17.17 25.61 14.60
N TYR A 287 18.21 25.21 13.89
CA TYR A 287 18.67 23.83 13.80
C TYR A 287 20.19 23.81 13.88
N TRP A 288 20.74 22.96 14.75
CA TRP A 288 22.19 22.72 14.86
C TRP A 288 22.51 21.36 14.28
N ILE A 289 23.52 21.27 13.42
CA ILE A 289 23.90 20.03 12.74
C ILE A 289 25.40 19.81 12.93
N ASP A 290 25.76 18.60 13.35
CA ASP A 290 27.14 18.17 13.54
C ASP A 290 27.47 17.12 12.47
N ASN A 291 28.12 17.54 11.37
CA ASN A 291 28.34 16.69 10.20
C ASN A 291 29.46 15.68 10.46
N ASN A 292 29.32 14.47 9.88
CA ASN A 292 30.34 13.42 9.97
C ASN A 292 30.25 12.47 8.75
N ILE A 293 30.23 13.05 7.56
CA ILE A 293 30.00 12.32 6.31
C ILE A 293 31.16 11.37 6.05
N GLY A 294 30.88 10.07 6.01
CA GLY A 294 31.93 9.07 5.85
C GLY A 294 32.61 8.63 7.15
N GLY A 295 32.37 9.33 8.26
CA GLY A 295 32.99 9.10 9.57
C GLY A 295 34.29 9.89 9.77
N GLU A 296 35.08 9.56 10.81
CA GLU A 296 36.27 10.31 11.22
C GLU A 296 37.41 10.19 10.18
N ASN A 297 37.38 11.02 9.14
CA ASN A 297 38.28 10.96 7.97
C ASN A 297 38.99 12.31 7.67
N THR A 298 39.13 12.71 6.39
CA THR A 298 39.98 13.84 5.95
C THR A 298 39.35 15.24 6.04
N GLY A 299 38.10 15.34 6.48
CA GLY A 299 37.34 16.58 6.69
C GLY A 299 36.14 16.72 5.74
N GLU A 300 35.28 17.69 6.04
CA GLU A 300 34.06 18.00 5.31
C GLU A 300 34.13 19.36 4.60
N ASP A 301 33.45 19.44 3.46
CA ASP A 301 33.15 20.66 2.72
C ASP A 301 31.63 20.88 2.70
N GLY A 302 31.20 22.12 2.47
CA GLY A 302 29.78 22.46 2.37
C GLY A 302 29.53 23.67 1.47
N SER A 303 28.31 23.78 0.96
CA SER A 303 27.83 24.92 0.17
C SER A 303 26.33 25.17 0.42
N PHE A 304 25.84 26.34 0.02
CA PHE A 304 24.44 26.73 0.16
C PHE A 304 23.90 27.29 -1.15
N ASP A 305 22.74 26.76 -1.59
CA ASP A 305 21.96 27.34 -2.67
C ASP A 305 20.81 28.16 -2.10
N LYS A 306 20.84 29.46 -2.39
CA LYS A 306 19.86 30.42 -1.90
C LYS A 306 18.51 30.35 -2.60
N ILE A 307 18.44 29.85 -3.85
CA ILE A 307 17.18 29.76 -4.57
C ILE A 307 16.40 28.52 -4.10
N GLU A 308 17.11 27.44 -3.82
CA GLU A 308 16.50 26.20 -3.34
C GLU A 308 16.35 26.14 -1.80
N ASP A 309 16.83 27.16 -1.08
CA ASP A 309 16.93 27.20 0.39
C ASP A 309 17.50 25.90 0.98
N MET A 310 18.60 25.43 0.38
CA MET A 310 19.22 24.15 0.70
C MET A 310 20.74 24.28 0.88
N ALA A 311 21.21 23.89 2.06
CA ALA A 311 22.63 23.65 2.30
C ALA A 311 22.97 22.20 1.96
N TYR A 312 24.20 21.92 1.57
CA TYR A 312 24.66 20.57 1.33
C TYR A 312 26.15 20.41 1.62
N THR A 313 26.47 19.25 2.19
CA THR A 313 27.79 18.88 2.68
C THR A 313 28.24 17.57 2.07
N TRP A 314 29.55 17.43 1.92
CA TRP A 314 30.20 16.20 1.44
C TRP A 314 31.56 16.02 2.07
N ASP A 315 32.02 14.77 2.06
CA ASP A 315 33.37 14.42 2.47
C ASP A 315 34.41 14.90 1.43
N THR A 316 35.46 15.59 1.88
CA THR A 316 36.44 16.28 1.02
C THR A 316 37.12 15.34 0.01
N ASP A 317 37.38 14.07 0.37
CA ASP A 317 38.09 13.11 -0.52
C ASP A 317 37.20 12.02 -1.14
N GLY A 318 35.94 11.92 -0.71
CA GLY A 318 34.93 11.00 -1.23
C GLY A 318 35.03 9.57 -0.70
N VAL A 319 35.78 9.34 0.39
CA VAL A 319 36.12 8.02 0.92
C VAL A 319 35.77 7.90 2.42
N GLY A 320 34.79 7.04 2.72
CA GLY A 320 34.39 6.77 4.10
C GLY A 320 35.34 5.84 4.84
N GLU A 321 35.14 5.70 6.16
CA GLU A 321 35.97 4.87 7.07
C GLU A 321 36.18 3.41 6.58
N ASP A 322 35.20 2.83 5.89
CA ASP A 322 35.24 1.46 5.36
C ASP A 322 35.73 1.36 3.90
N GLY A 323 36.16 2.48 3.29
CA GLY A 323 36.63 2.57 1.91
C GLY A 323 35.52 2.59 0.85
N TYR A 324 34.27 2.74 1.27
CA TYR A 324 33.13 2.96 0.38
C TYR A 324 33.08 4.43 -0.08
N LYS A 325 32.46 4.65 -1.24
CA LYS A 325 32.16 6.01 -1.73
C LYS A 325 31.21 6.67 -0.72
N THR A 326 31.50 7.90 -0.30
CA THR A 326 30.60 8.70 0.53
C THR A 326 29.43 9.26 -0.28
N GLY A 327 28.34 9.58 0.41
CA GLY A 327 27.22 10.33 -0.15
C GLY A 327 27.43 11.83 0.02
N THR A 328 26.52 12.60 -0.57
CA THR A 328 26.30 14.02 -0.27
C THR A 328 25.06 14.11 0.61
N GLN A 329 25.09 14.94 1.66
CA GLN A 329 23.94 15.24 2.49
C GLN A 329 23.45 16.66 2.17
N GLY A 330 22.14 16.85 2.09
CA GLY A 330 21.50 18.15 1.94
C GLY A 330 20.52 18.39 3.08
N PHE A 331 20.39 19.64 3.50
CA PHE A 331 19.38 20.11 4.44
C PHE A 331 18.56 21.20 3.76
N ALA A 332 17.33 20.86 3.41
CA ALA A 332 16.38 21.79 2.82
C ALA A 332 15.52 22.40 3.93
N PHE A 333 15.51 23.73 4.00
CA PHE A 333 14.62 24.47 4.88
C PHE A 333 13.30 24.67 4.13
N LEU A 334 12.22 24.10 4.64
CA LEU A 334 10.94 24.04 3.93
C LEU A 334 9.92 25.02 4.47
N GLU A 335 9.90 25.21 5.79
CA GLU A 335 8.92 26.06 6.47
C GLU A 335 9.57 26.80 7.62
N SER A 336 9.13 28.05 7.83
CA SER A 336 9.60 28.95 8.87
C SER A 336 8.41 29.62 9.56
N PRO A 337 8.57 30.15 10.78
CA PRO A 337 7.55 31.00 11.39
C PRO A 337 7.16 32.18 10.50
N GLY A 338 5.90 32.58 10.57
CA GLY A 338 5.34 33.64 9.74
C GLY A 338 4.82 34.86 10.49
N ILE A 339 4.52 35.95 9.77
CA ILE A 339 3.92 37.17 10.35
C ILE A 339 2.73 37.65 9.51
N PHE A 340 1.65 36.87 9.53
CA PHE A 340 0.40 37.12 8.79
C PHE A 340 -0.28 38.50 9.01
N ASN A 341 0.16 39.33 9.95
CA ASN A 341 -0.55 40.57 10.35
C ASN A 341 0.28 41.86 10.29
N ASP A 342 1.39 41.87 9.56
CA ASP A 342 2.20 43.07 9.36
C ASP A 342 1.90 43.83 8.04
N ASP A 343 0.88 43.37 7.29
CA ASP A 343 0.49 43.85 5.96
C ASP A 343 1.60 43.71 4.89
N VAL A 344 2.51 42.76 5.05
CA VAL A 344 3.60 42.45 4.12
C VAL A 344 3.47 41.01 3.61
N ASP A 345 3.80 40.82 2.33
CA ASP A 345 4.01 39.55 1.63
C ASP A 345 5.49 39.15 1.88
N ASN A 346 5.77 38.34 2.92
CA ASN A 346 7.11 38.06 3.43
C ASN A 346 7.85 37.01 2.59
N ASP A 347 7.12 36.10 1.95
CA ASP A 347 7.65 35.02 1.12
C ASP A 347 7.46 35.22 -0.41
N ASP A 348 6.87 36.36 -0.82
CA ASP A 348 6.75 36.80 -2.21
C ASP A 348 5.80 35.92 -3.04
N ASP A 349 4.80 35.30 -2.41
CA ASP A 349 3.84 34.39 -3.05
C ASP A 349 2.66 35.12 -3.73
N GLY A 350 2.39 36.37 -3.34
CA GLY A 350 1.31 37.22 -3.87
C GLY A 350 0.08 37.38 -2.96
N LEU A 351 0.10 36.79 -1.77
CA LEU A 351 -0.82 36.95 -0.66
C LEU A 351 -0.21 37.89 0.41
N ILE A 352 -0.97 38.18 1.48
CA ILE A 352 -0.54 39.07 2.59
C ILE A 352 -1.08 38.56 3.93
N ASP A 353 -2.32 38.04 3.95
CA ASP A 353 -2.94 37.46 5.14
C ASP A 353 -3.02 35.95 4.90
N GLU A 354 -2.15 35.21 5.59
CA GLU A 354 -1.96 33.76 5.44
C GLU A 354 -1.90 33.18 6.85
N SER A 355 -3.06 33.16 7.49
CA SER A 355 -3.20 32.82 8.90
C SER A 355 -3.80 31.43 9.06
N ARG A 356 -2.98 30.43 9.39
CA ARG A 356 -3.40 29.02 9.55
C ARG A 356 -4.36 28.70 10.71
N ASP A 357 -4.74 29.69 11.51
CA ASP A 357 -5.72 29.55 12.59
C ASP A 357 -7.01 30.38 12.39
N ASN A 358 -7.23 30.88 11.16
CA ASN A 358 -8.49 31.51 10.74
C ASN A 358 -9.60 30.46 10.53
N ASP A 359 -10.86 30.91 10.51
CA ASP A 359 -11.95 30.06 10.02
C ASP A 359 -12.14 30.28 8.52
N ALA A 360 -12.93 29.43 7.86
CA ALA A 360 -13.19 29.53 6.41
C ALA A 360 -13.70 30.91 5.94
N GLY A 361 -14.22 31.74 6.86
CA GLY A 361 -14.71 33.06 6.54
C GLY A 361 -15.92 33.05 5.61
N ASN A 362 -15.94 33.98 4.65
CA ASN A 362 -17.03 34.12 3.68
C ASN A 362 -16.65 33.50 2.34
N TYR A 363 -17.58 32.81 1.70
CA TYR A 363 -17.37 32.30 0.34
C TYR A 363 -17.22 33.45 -0.69
N LEU A 364 -16.09 33.49 -1.38
CA LEU A 364 -15.73 34.49 -2.38
C LEU A 364 -16.16 34.02 -3.77
N ASN A 365 -17.18 34.66 -4.34
CA ASN A 365 -17.64 34.35 -5.70
C ASN A 365 -16.71 34.91 -6.80
N ASP A 366 -15.77 35.77 -6.43
CA ASP A 366 -14.76 36.32 -7.33
C ASP A 366 -13.50 35.45 -7.22
N PRO A 367 -13.09 34.74 -8.28
CA PRO A 367 -11.89 33.91 -8.26
C PRO A 367 -10.58 34.67 -7.96
N MET A 368 -10.59 36.00 -8.04
CA MET A 368 -9.44 36.85 -7.71
C MET A 368 -9.57 37.52 -6.32
N GLY A 369 -10.56 37.13 -5.51
CA GLY A 369 -10.65 37.59 -4.12
C GLY A 369 -9.40 37.20 -3.33
N GLY A 370 -8.98 38.02 -2.36
CA GLY A 370 -7.79 37.74 -1.53
C GLY A 370 -6.44 38.07 -2.19
N ILE A 371 -6.29 37.78 -3.49
CA ILE A 371 -5.01 37.90 -4.21
C ILE A 371 -4.56 39.36 -4.36
N VAL A 372 -3.37 39.69 -3.84
CA VAL A 372 -2.81 41.05 -3.89
C VAL A 372 -1.94 41.26 -5.13
N ASP A 373 -1.09 40.28 -5.48
CA ASP A 373 -0.31 40.27 -6.72
C ASP A 373 -0.58 39.01 -7.54
N LEU A 374 -1.50 39.12 -8.50
CA LEU A 374 -1.89 38.03 -9.38
C LEU A 374 -0.71 37.39 -10.14
N GLN A 375 0.32 38.15 -10.51
CA GLN A 375 1.41 37.56 -11.28
C GLN A 375 2.30 36.67 -10.42
N LYS A 376 2.54 37.08 -9.17
CA LYS A 376 3.28 36.26 -8.19
C LYS A 376 2.49 35.01 -7.83
N PHE A 377 1.21 35.18 -7.49
CA PHE A 377 0.31 34.07 -7.14
C PHE A 377 0.29 32.98 -8.21
N LEU A 378 0.04 33.36 -9.45
CA LEU A 378 0.03 32.39 -10.57
C LEU A 378 1.41 31.71 -10.76
N SER A 379 2.51 32.41 -10.48
CA SER A 379 3.85 31.86 -10.62
C SER A 379 4.25 30.94 -9.46
N PHE A 380 3.88 31.28 -8.23
CA PHE A 380 4.21 30.55 -7.02
C PHE A 380 3.45 29.22 -6.98
N TYR A 381 2.12 29.28 -7.09
CA TYR A 381 1.26 28.09 -7.09
C TYR A 381 1.23 27.35 -8.44
N GLY A 382 1.90 27.88 -9.47
CA GLY A 382 1.96 27.25 -10.79
C GLY A 382 0.62 27.16 -11.50
N LEU A 383 -0.22 28.17 -11.30
CA LEU A 383 -1.57 28.25 -11.83
C LEU A 383 -1.63 29.15 -13.08
N LYS A 384 -2.70 28.99 -13.85
CA LYS A 384 -3.10 29.96 -14.87
C LYS A 384 -4.35 30.69 -14.41
N GLU A 385 -4.62 31.86 -15.00
CA GLU A 385 -5.84 32.62 -14.71
C GLU A 385 -7.13 31.82 -14.93
N GLU A 386 -7.09 30.80 -15.81
CA GLU A 386 -8.22 29.89 -16.05
C GLU A 386 -8.37 28.76 -15.01
N ASP A 387 -7.36 28.55 -14.17
CA ASP A 387 -7.39 27.58 -13.06
C ASP A 387 -7.98 28.19 -11.78
N LEU A 388 -8.04 29.52 -11.66
CA LEU A 388 -8.62 30.22 -10.50
C LEU A 388 -10.11 29.94 -10.36
N LYS A 389 -10.55 29.68 -9.12
CA LYS A 389 -11.93 29.32 -8.78
C LYS A 389 -12.49 30.15 -7.62
N PRO A 390 -13.82 30.28 -7.50
CA PRO A 390 -14.43 30.71 -6.26
C PRO A 390 -13.96 29.80 -5.11
N HIS A 391 -13.65 30.40 -3.95
CA HIS A 391 -13.02 29.74 -2.80
C HIS A 391 -13.55 30.34 -1.49
N TRP A 392 -13.20 29.72 -0.37
CA TRP A 392 -13.48 30.26 0.96
C TRP A 392 -12.42 31.32 1.31
N ALA A 393 -12.80 32.37 2.05
CA ALA A 393 -11.88 33.49 2.30
C ALA A 393 -10.67 33.14 3.17
N GLY A 394 -10.71 32.01 3.88
CA GLY A 394 -9.56 31.47 4.61
C GLY A 394 -8.89 30.27 3.94
N ASP A 395 -9.24 29.97 2.68
CA ASP A 395 -8.56 29.02 1.77
C ASP A 395 -7.90 29.89 0.69
N GLU A 396 -6.88 30.64 1.10
CA GLU A 396 -6.35 31.77 0.33
C GLU A 396 -5.61 31.33 -0.95
N ASP A 397 -5.00 30.15 -0.95
CA ASP A 397 -4.30 29.57 -2.10
C ASP A 397 -5.22 28.82 -3.09
N GLN A 398 -6.50 28.65 -2.71
CA GLN A 398 -7.57 28.03 -3.47
C GLN A 398 -7.35 26.54 -3.74
N ASP A 399 -6.65 25.83 -2.90
CA ASP A 399 -6.31 24.44 -3.16
C ASP A 399 -7.28 23.44 -2.49
N TRP A 400 -8.13 23.88 -1.55
CA TRP A 400 -9.21 23.08 -0.96
C TRP A 400 -10.28 22.67 -1.99
N GLN A 401 -10.68 21.40 -1.99
CA GLN A 401 -11.64 20.84 -2.94
C GLN A 401 -12.93 20.37 -2.27
N ASP A 402 -14.04 20.98 -2.66
CA ASP A 402 -15.38 20.56 -2.27
C ASP A 402 -15.75 19.18 -2.87
N GLY A 403 -16.55 18.40 -2.14
CA GLY A 403 -17.06 17.10 -2.60
C GLY A 403 -18.40 17.18 -3.34
N GLU A 404 -18.72 16.13 -4.09
CA GLU A 404 -19.93 15.97 -4.89
C GLU A 404 -20.90 14.94 -4.27
N ASP A 405 -21.90 15.41 -3.49
CA ASP A 405 -23.04 14.59 -3.01
C ASP A 405 -24.08 14.49 -4.14
N GLU A 406 -23.92 13.49 -5.02
CA GLU A 406 -24.73 13.32 -6.23
C GLU A 406 -26.21 13.10 -5.89
N ASN A 407 -26.49 12.44 -4.77
CA ASN A 407 -27.84 12.04 -4.40
C ASN A 407 -28.53 13.01 -3.41
N GLY A 408 -27.78 13.94 -2.82
CA GLY A 408 -28.25 15.02 -1.95
C GLY A 408 -28.70 14.54 -0.57
N ASN A 409 -28.10 13.49 -0.03
CA ASN A 409 -28.48 12.92 1.26
C ASN A 409 -27.66 13.45 2.45
N GLY A 410 -26.62 14.24 2.19
CA GLY A 410 -25.72 14.82 3.19
C GLY A 410 -24.72 13.83 3.78
N VAL A 411 -24.36 12.79 3.03
CA VAL A 411 -23.32 11.80 3.37
C VAL A 411 -22.66 11.34 2.07
N TYR A 412 -21.34 11.43 1.99
CA TYR A 412 -20.61 10.90 0.85
C TYR A 412 -20.64 9.36 0.83
N GLU A 413 -20.87 8.78 -0.35
CA GLU A 413 -20.73 7.35 -0.57
C GLU A 413 -19.38 6.97 -1.18
N SER A 414 -19.04 5.67 -1.13
CA SER A 414 -17.77 5.14 -1.65
C SER A 414 -17.56 5.31 -3.16
N ASP A 415 -18.61 5.68 -3.89
CA ASP A 415 -18.61 6.00 -5.31
C ASP A 415 -18.83 7.49 -5.61
N GLU A 416 -18.95 8.33 -4.59
CA GLU A 416 -18.99 9.79 -4.69
C GLU A 416 -17.61 10.39 -4.40
N PHE A 417 -17.36 11.61 -4.90
CA PHE A 417 -16.11 12.33 -4.69
C PHE A 417 -16.23 13.18 -3.42
N ALA A 418 -15.55 12.80 -2.34
CA ALA A 418 -15.60 13.58 -1.09
C ALA A 418 -14.69 14.84 -1.11
N GLY A 419 -13.72 14.91 -2.04
CA GLY A 419 -12.74 15.99 -2.05
C GLY A 419 -11.94 16.04 -0.73
N ASP A 420 -11.75 17.24 -0.22
CA ASP A 420 -11.13 17.53 1.07
C ASP A 420 -12.19 17.72 2.21
N ASP A 421 -13.50 17.69 1.89
CA ASP A 421 -14.63 17.74 2.86
C ASP A 421 -14.86 16.37 3.53
N VAL A 422 -13.85 15.92 4.27
CA VAL A 422 -13.80 14.60 4.90
C VAL A 422 -13.95 14.67 6.43
N GLY A 423 -14.27 15.86 6.95
CA GLY A 423 -14.41 16.14 8.36
C GLY A 423 -13.09 16.22 9.14
N LEU A 424 -13.17 16.64 10.41
CA LEU A 424 -12.02 16.81 11.30
C LEU A 424 -11.40 15.48 11.72
N ASP A 425 -12.11 14.36 11.58
CA ASP A 425 -11.51 13.04 11.73
C ASP A 425 -10.71 12.60 10.49
N GLY A 426 -10.86 13.28 9.36
CA GLY A 426 -10.10 13.10 8.13
C GLY A 426 -10.28 11.73 7.46
N VAL A 427 -11.33 10.98 7.81
CA VAL A 427 -11.62 9.65 7.27
C VAL A 427 -12.72 9.75 6.22
N SER A 428 -12.40 9.32 5.00
CA SER A 428 -13.33 9.40 3.87
C SER A 428 -14.03 8.07 3.55
N PRO A 429 -15.21 8.08 2.90
CA PRO A 429 -15.85 6.87 2.41
C PRO A 429 -14.94 6.06 1.47
N GLY A 430 -14.73 4.78 1.81
CA GLY A 430 -13.86 3.88 1.05
C GLY A 430 -12.56 3.52 1.78
N GLU A 431 -12.19 4.27 2.81
CA GLU A 431 -11.12 3.91 3.73
C GLU A 431 -11.58 2.82 4.72
N GLU A 432 -10.64 1.95 5.15
CA GLU A 432 -11.00 0.75 5.92
C GLU A 432 -11.53 1.06 7.34
N ASN A 433 -11.20 2.24 7.88
CA ASN A 433 -11.64 2.73 9.18
C ASN A 433 -12.77 3.78 9.08
N TYR A 434 -13.44 3.90 7.93
CA TYR A 434 -14.64 4.73 7.79
C TYR A 434 -15.86 4.03 8.40
N TYR A 435 -16.45 4.63 9.43
CA TYR A 435 -17.63 4.09 10.15
C TYR A 435 -18.92 4.88 9.93
N GLY A 436 -18.89 5.87 9.04
CA GLY A 436 -19.96 6.85 8.81
C GLY A 436 -19.50 8.26 9.14
N PRO A 437 -20.35 9.26 8.87
CA PRO A 437 -19.94 10.65 8.85
C PRO A 437 -19.62 11.22 10.22
N ASP A 438 -18.81 12.27 10.22
CA ASP A 438 -18.36 12.95 11.42
C ASP A 438 -19.49 13.43 12.34
N ALA A 439 -19.36 13.11 13.63
CA ALA A 439 -20.45 13.29 14.60
C ALA A 439 -20.70 14.75 14.99
N ASP A 440 -19.72 15.63 14.78
CA ASP A 440 -19.80 17.08 14.93
C ASP A 440 -20.37 17.78 13.67
N GLY A 441 -20.49 17.05 12.55
CA GLY A 441 -21.12 17.51 11.32
C GLY A 441 -20.21 18.33 10.42
N THR A 442 -18.89 18.09 10.50
CA THR A 442 -17.90 18.72 9.64
C THR A 442 -17.82 18.06 8.26
N GLU A 443 -18.07 16.76 8.14
CA GLU A 443 -18.10 16.07 6.84
C GLU A 443 -19.38 16.36 6.02
N CYS A 444 -19.20 16.49 4.70
CA CYS A 444 -20.25 16.71 3.69
C CYS A 444 -21.04 18.01 3.94
N ASN A 445 -20.39 19.04 4.48
CA ASN A 445 -21.01 20.33 4.78
C ASN A 445 -20.67 21.43 3.75
N HIS A 446 -19.84 21.11 2.75
CA HIS A 446 -19.35 21.96 1.67
C HIS A 446 -18.55 23.18 2.15
N LYS A 447 -17.81 23.02 3.26
CA LYS A 447 -17.09 24.11 3.90
C LYS A 447 -15.84 23.57 4.64
N PRO A 448 -14.65 24.15 4.41
CA PRO A 448 -13.46 23.75 5.15
C PRO A 448 -13.63 23.98 6.65
N ASP A 449 -13.20 23.00 7.44
CA ASP A 449 -13.29 23.01 8.89
C ASP A 449 -11.94 22.89 9.60
N LEU A 450 -11.82 23.70 10.67
CA LEU A 450 -10.63 23.83 11.52
C LEU A 450 -10.95 23.42 12.96
N GLY A 451 -10.09 22.57 13.54
CA GLY A 451 -9.97 22.31 14.96
C GLY A 451 -8.59 22.72 15.50
N GLU A 452 -8.41 22.76 16.82
CA GLU A 452 -7.09 23.08 17.38
C GLU A 452 -6.12 21.90 17.16
N GLY A 453 -5.14 22.10 16.28
CA GLY A 453 -4.14 21.08 15.91
C GLY A 453 -4.61 20.07 14.86
N TYR A 454 -5.80 20.25 14.29
CA TYR A 454 -6.39 19.40 13.24
C TYR A 454 -7.17 20.27 12.27
N ALA A 455 -7.13 19.94 10.99
CA ALA A 455 -7.96 20.53 9.97
C ALA A 455 -8.31 19.45 8.95
N GLU A 456 -9.33 19.72 8.15
CA GLU A 456 -9.49 19.03 6.87
C GLU A 456 -8.23 19.22 6.01
N PRO A 457 -7.92 18.28 5.09
CA PRO A 457 -6.79 18.44 4.18
C PRO A 457 -6.87 19.76 3.41
N ASN A 458 -5.73 20.36 3.02
CA ASN A 458 -5.72 21.62 2.27
C ASN A 458 -6.43 22.77 2.99
N PHE A 459 -6.30 22.81 4.32
CA PHE A 459 -6.80 23.93 5.11
C PHE A 459 -6.05 24.11 6.43
N GLY A 460 -5.78 25.35 6.83
CA GLY A 460 -5.32 25.73 8.17
C GLY A 460 -4.11 24.93 8.67
N TRP A 461 -4.24 24.19 9.78
CA TRP A 461 -3.11 23.41 10.35
C TRP A 461 -2.52 22.35 9.43
N THR A 462 -3.25 21.91 8.41
CA THR A 462 -2.74 20.90 7.47
C THR A 462 -2.12 21.51 6.23
N ASP A 463 -2.60 22.69 5.81
CA ASP A 463 -2.11 23.45 4.65
C ASP A 463 -0.81 24.16 4.98
N VAL A 464 0.30 23.71 4.41
CA VAL A 464 1.61 24.33 4.67
C VAL A 464 1.87 25.58 3.82
N SER A 465 1.11 25.78 2.74
CA SER A 465 1.24 26.92 1.83
C SER A 465 0.72 28.21 2.45
N GLU A 466 -0.27 28.13 3.35
CA GLU A 466 -0.91 29.26 4.03
C GLU A 466 -0.03 29.91 5.13
N THR A 467 1.30 29.86 5.05
CA THR A 467 2.17 30.53 6.03
C THR A 467 2.92 31.67 5.38
N ASP A 468 2.69 32.92 5.82
CA ASP A 468 3.48 34.10 5.41
C ASP A 468 4.92 34.04 5.95
N MET A 469 5.78 33.27 5.27
CA MET A 469 7.06 32.82 5.82
C MET A 469 8.13 33.92 5.90
N LEU A 470 8.82 34.02 7.04
CA LEU A 470 9.99 34.91 7.19
C LEU A 470 11.25 34.41 6.46
N GLY A 471 11.33 33.11 6.20
CA GLY A 471 12.45 32.43 5.56
C GLY A 471 13.71 32.28 6.44
N LEU A 472 14.75 31.72 5.83
CA LEU A 472 16.06 31.51 6.46
C LEU A 472 16.86 32.82 6.47
N THR A 473 17.26 33.30 7.65
CA THR A 473 18.06 34.54 7.78
C THR A 473 19.49 34.31 8.24
N THR A 474 19.77 33.18 8.88
CA THR A 474 21.12 32.84 9.36
C THR A 474 21.47 31.42 8.97
N LEU A 475 22.61 31.26 8.29
CA LEU A 475 23.29 30.00 8.00
C LEU A 475 24.79 30.19 8.25
N LEU A 476 25.33 29.42 9.19
CA LEU A 476 26.75 29.47 9.56
C LEU A 476 27.40 28.10 9.36
N PHE A 477 28.61 28.07 8.79
CA PHE A 477 29.48 26.90 8.68
C PHE A 477 30.73 27.12 9.55
N ASP A 478 30.77 26.50 10.73
CA ASP A 478 31.84 26.68 11.71
C ASP A 478 32.45 25.34 12.11
N PRO A 479 33.76 25.29 12.47
CA PRO A 479 34.29 24.15 13.20
C PRO A 479 33.56 23.98 14.54
N ILE A 480 33.30 22.73 14.96
CA ILE A 480 32.68 22.46 16.26
C ILE A 480 33.48 23.17 17.39
N PRO A 481 32.82 23.94 18.28
CA PRO A 481 33.52 24.77 19.27
C PRO A 481 34.22 23.95 20.36
N GLU A 482 35.26 24.52 21.00
CA GLU A 482 35.96 23.85 22.10
C GLU A 482 35.04 23.65 23.33
N HIS A 483 35.08 22.47 23.94
CA HIS A 483 34.35 22.10 25.18
C HIS A 483 34.95 22.75 26.44
N VAL A 484 35.00 24.08 26.49
CA VAL A 484 35.67 24.84 27.57
C VAL A 484 34.82 25.99 28.08
N ASP A 485 34.84 26.20 29.40
CA ASP A 485 34.19 27.34 30.07
C ASP A 485 34.68 28.69 29.49
N PRO A 486 33.77 29.63 29.16
CA PRO A 486 32.35 29.69 29.53
C PRO A 486 31.39 29.11 28.47
N TYR A 487 31.82 28.09 27.71
CA TYR A 487 31.02 27.36 26.72
C TYR A 487 30.39 28.27 25.66
N LEU A 488 31.21 29.19 25.11
CA LEU A 488 30.76 30.05 24.01
C LEU A 488 30.41 29.19 22.79
N SER A 489 29.30 29.53 22.14
CA SER A 489 28.73 28.80 21.01
C SER A 489 28.25 27.38 21.33
N TRP A 490 27.91 27.09 22.59
CA TRP A 490 27.32 25.83 23.03
C TRP A 490 26.01 26.07 23.78
N PHE A 491 25.14 25.04 23.83
CA PHE A 491 23.81 25.10 24.45
C PHE A 491 23.83 25.50 25.92
N ARG A 492 24.88 25.15 26.68
CA ARG A 492 25.06 25.59 28.08
C ARG A 492 25.13 27.11 28.26
N ASN A 493 25.35 27.87 27.19
CA ASN A 493 25.40 29.32 27.23
C ASN A 493 24.30 29.92 26.33
N ASP A 494 23.10 30.00 26.88
CA ASP A 494 21.89 30.47 26.20
C ASP A 494 22.05 31.84 25.53
N GLN A 495 22.73 32.77 26.20
CA GLN A 495 23.01 34.08 25.63
C GLN A 495 23.90 33.96 24.38
N SER A 496 24.93 33.10 24.42
CA SER A 496 25.81 32.89 23.28
C SER A 496 25.08 32.25 22.11
N MET A 497 24.13 31.33 22.35
CA MET A 497 23.33 30.71 21.29
C MET A 497 22.33 31.71 20.70
N TRP A 498 21.65 32.50 21.53
CA TRP A 498 20.80 33.60 21.06
C TRP A 498 21.57 34.56 20.15
N GLU A 499 22.78 34.97 20.55
CA GLU A 499 23.61 35.90 19.77
C GLU A 499 24.05 35.30 18.42
N ARG A 500 24.23 33.97 18.33
CA ARG A 500 24.56 33.26 17.09
C ARG A 500 23.35 33.09 16.17
N MET A 501 22.23 32.60 16.71
CA MET A 501 20.99 32.41 15.96
C MET A 501 20.46 33.74 15.39
N THR A 502 20.67 34.83 16.12
CA THR A 502 20.22 36.17 15.70
C THR A 502 21.34 37.01 15.07
N TYR A 503 22.41 36.37 14.58
CA TYR A 503 23.54 37.02 13.95
C TYR A 503 23.17 37.54 12.54
N LYS A 504 22.50 38.70 12.51
CA LYS A 504 22.14 39.53 11.35
C LYS A 504 22.41 38.92 9.96
N ASP A 505 21.35 38.47 9.28
CA ASP A 505 21.27 38.19 7.83
C ASP A 505 22.53 37.55 7.23
N SER A 506 23.11 36.59 7.95
CA SER A 506 24.38 35.97 7.58
C SER A 506 24.10 34.61 6.98
N LEU A 507 23.96 34.57 5.65
CA LEU A 507 23.91 33.33 4.88
C LEU A 507 25.29 33.08 4.30
N GLU A 508 26.06 32.19 4.92
CA GLU A 508 27.38 31.81 4.42
C GLU A 508 27.26 30.96 3.14
N GLU A 509 28.13 31.21 2.15
CA GLU A 509 28.08 30.54 0.85
C GLU A 509 28.62 29.10 0.87
N GLY A 510 29.32 28.73 1.97
CA GLY A 510 29.89 27.40 2.16
C GLY A 510 31.17 27.37 3.00
N ALA A 511 31.71 26.17 3.18
CA ALA A 511 32.97 25.89 3.89
C ALA A 511 33.82 24.85 3.16
N SER A 512 35.12 24.80 3.47
CA SER A 512 36.00 23.78 2.89
C SER A 512 37.13 23.34 3.83
N GLY A 513 37.37 22.04 3.89
CA GLY A 513 38.46 21.39 4.60
C GLY A 513 38.37 21.56 6.12
N ILE A 514 37.15 21.64 6.65
CA ILE A 514 36.91 21.67 8.10
C ILE A 514 36.93 20.21 8.58
N ALA A 515 37.63 19.92 9.67
CA ALA A 515 37.82 18.53 10.13
C ALA A 515 36.64 18.00 10.98
N ASN A 516 35.78 18.91 11.44
CA ASN A 516 34.55 18.61 12.15
C ASN A 516 33.62 19.81 11.93
N LEU A 517 32.74 19.70 10.93
CA LEU A 517 31.92 20.78 10.41
C LEU A 517 30.56 20.85 11.12
N GLY A 518 30.31 21.95 11.84
CA GLY A 518 29.00 22.31 12.35
C GLY A 518 28.24 23.25 11.42
N GLU A 519 26.93 23.07 11.32
CA GLU A 519 26.01 24.00 10.66
C GLU A 519 24.98 24.54 11.64
N LEU A 520 24.63 25.81 11.50
CA LEU A 520 23.57 26.46 12.27
C LEU A 520 22.61 27.18 11.32
N PHE A 521 21.35 26.75 11.32
CA PHE A 521 20.23 27.39 10.62
C PHE A 521 19.39 28.17 11.63
N SER A 522 18.94 29.38 11.28
CA SER A 522 17.97 30.12 12.10
C SER A 522 17.04 31.01 11.29
N SER A 523 15.78 31.06 11.73
CA SER A 523 14.77 32.00 11.27
C SER A 523 15.11 33.44 11.68
N ALA A 524 14.39 34.41 11.11
CA ALA A 524 14.35 35.76 11.64
C ALA A 524 13.78 35.79 13.08
N ILE A 525 13.94 36.93 13.77
CA ILE A 525 13.31 37.15 15.07
C ILE A 525 11.84 37.48 14.86
N PHE A 526 10.95 36.76 15.55
CA PHE A 526 9.50 36.96 15.48
C PHE A 526 8.86 36.95 16.87
N PRO A 527 7.63 37.51 17.02
CA PRO A 527 6.87 37.41 18.25
C PRO A 527 6.03 36.12 18.30
N LEU A 528 6.19 35.32 19.36
CA LEU A 528 5.33 34.17 19.64
C LEU A 528 4.31 34.54 20.73
N TYR A 529 3.12 34.97 20.32
CA TYR A 529 2.07 35.42 21.25
C TYR A 529 1.51 34.27 22.10
N LYS A 530 0.94 34.63 23.25
CA LYS A 530 0.29 33.66 24.14
C LYS A 530 -0.79 32.88 23.39
N GLY A 531 -0.74 31.55 23.52
CA GLY A 531 -1.70 30.64 22.91
C GLY A 531 -1.61 30.52 21.38
N ARG A 532 -0.61 31.15 20.75
CA ARG A 532 -0.28 30.94 19.34
C ARG A 532 0.67 29.77 19.17
N THR A 533 0.69 29.26 17.95
CA THR A 533 1.49 28.12 17.54
C THR A 533 2.11 28.43 16.19
N GLU A 534 3.39 28.08 16.05
CA GLU A 534 4.18 28.31 14.84
C GLU A 534 4.79 27.00 14.35
N PHE A 535 5.18 26.98 13.08
CA PHE A 535 5.65 25.79 12.39
C PHE A 535 7.08 25.94 11.89
N ILE A 536 7.77 24.80 11.81
CA ILE A 536 9.06 24.68 11.15
C ILE A 536 9.10 23.31 10.49
N SER A 537 9.63 23.27 9.28
CA SER A 537 9.85 22.02 8.57
C SER A 537 11.21 22.01 7.88
N LEU A 538 11.88 20.88 8.00
CA LEU A 538 13.14 20.61 7.33
C LEU A 538 13.11 19.22 6.71
N ALA A 539 13.88 19.05 5.63
CA ALA A 539 14.19 17.75 5.09
C ALA A 539 15.68 17.49 5.04
N GLU A 540 16.07 16.27 5.37
CA GLU A 540 17.40 15.74 5.12
C GLU A 540 17.37 14.93 3.82
N LEU A 541 18.28 15.22 2.91
CA LEU A 541 18.35 14.67 1.56
C LEU A 541 19.69 13.98 1.38
N HIS A 542 19.71 12.86 0.67
CA HIS A 542 20.96 12.15 0.38
C HIS A 542 21.06 11.74 -1.08
N SER A 543 22.25 11.88 -1.64
CA SER A 543 22.53 11.52 -3.03
C SER A 543 23.95 11.00 -3.21
N TYR A 544 24.19 10.37 -4.37
CA TYR A 544 25.54 10.04 -4.82
C TYR A 544 25.95 10.95 -5.96
N ASP A 545 26.32 12.18 -5.66
CA ASP A 545 26.87 13.11 -6.65
C ASP A 545 28.36 12.83 -6.96
N ASP A 546 28.86 13.38 -8.06
CA ASP A 546 30.26 13.24 -8.47
C ASP A 546 31.11 14.25 -7.69
N LEU A 547 32.13 13.77 -6.97
CA LEU A 547 33.05 14.62 -6.21
C LEU A 547 33.70 15.71 -7.06
N SER A 548 33.93 15.46 -8.36
CA SER A 548 34.47 16.48 -9.27
C SER A 548 33.51 17.63 -9.57
N GLY A 549 32.20 17.38 -9.47
CA GLY A 549 31.15 18.41 -9.53
C GLY A 549 31.07 19.20 -8.23
N LEU A 550 31.00 18.48 -7.10
CA LEU A 550 30.92 19.07 -5.75
C LEU A 550 32.12 19.97 -5.43
N THR A 551 33.33 19.56 -5.83
CA THR A 551 34.57 20.35 -5.61
C THR A 551 34.83 21.40 -6.69
N SER A 552 33.93 21.53 -7.67
CA SER A 552 34.03 22.60 -8.68
C SER A 552 33.61 23.95 -8.11
N SER A 553 33.88 25.05 -8.81
CA SER A 553 33.45 26.38 -8.36
C SER A 553 31.93 26.58 -8.37
N GLU A 554 31.19 25.71 -9.04
CA GLU A 554 29.72 25.73 -9.09
C GLU A 554 29.10 24.74 -8.09
N HIS A 555 29.92 23.95 -7.38
CA HIS A 555 29.48 22.94 -6.41
C HIS A 555 28.36 21.99 -6.91
N ALA A 556 28.40 21.63 -8.19
CA ALA A 556 27.31 20.94 -8.87
C ALA A 556 26.94 19.57 -8.23
N ALA A 557 25.68 19.47 -7.76
CA ALA A 557 25.09 18.26 -7.16
C ALA A 557 23.75 17.86 -7.84
N PRO A 558 23.75 17.54 -9.15
CA PRO A 558 22.51 17.36 -9.92
C PRO A 558 21.53 16.30 -9.39
N ALA A 559 22.02 15.22 -8.76
CA ALA A 559 21.13 14.21 -8.18
C ALA A 559 20.43 14.75 -6.91
N LEU A 560 21.16 15.47 -6.05
CA LEU A 560 20.60 16.13 -4.86
C LEU A 560 19.53 17.16 -5.22
N PHE A 561 19.79 18.03 -6.21
CA PHE A 561 18.82 19.04 -6.65
C PHE A 561 17.59 18.41 -7.34
N THR A 562 17.75 17.24 -7.97
CA THR A 562 16.58 16.50 -8.49
C THR A 562 15.72 15.96 -7.35
N LEU A 563 16.34 15.44 -6.28
CA LEU A 563 15.64 15.01 -5.06
C LEU A 563 14.96 16.19 -4.34
N LYS A 564 15.57 17.37 -4.29
CA LYS A 564 14.98 18.59 -3.73
C LYS A 564 13.67 18.98 -4.42
N LYS A 565 13.56 18.85 -5.74
CA LYS A 565 12.28 19.05 -6.44
C LYS A 565 11.18 18.11 -5.93
N THR A 566 11.51 16.84 -5.69
CA THR A 566 10.55 15.90 -5.09
C THR A 566 10.19 16.28 -3.67
N VAL A 567 11.18 16.66 -2.87
CA VAL A 567 10.95 17.14 -1.50
C VAL A 567 10.03 18.36 -1.47
N GLN A 568 10.23 19.31 -2.38
CA GLN A 568 9.40 20.50 -2.50
C GLN A 568 7.95 20.14 -2.86
N VAL A 569 7.74 19.21 -3.80
CA VAL A 569 6.39 18.74 -4.15
C VAL A 569 5.70 18.02 -2.98
N ILE A 570 6.44 17.24 -2.19
CA ILE A 570 5.88 16.60 -0.98
C ILE A 570 5.44 17.66 0.02
N TYR A 571 6.26 18.67 0.24
CA TYR A 571 5.96 19.80 1.12
C TYR A 571 4.71 20.55 0.64
N GLU A 572 4.71 21.09 -0.58
CA GLU A 572 3.58 21.84 -1.20
C GLU A 572 2.33 20.99 -1.50
N LYS A 573 2.32 19.73 -1.05
CA LYS A 573 1.16 18.84 -1.04
C LYS A 573 0.81 18.40 0.38
N ASP A 574 1.21 19.20 1.37
CA ASP A 574 0.97 19.01 2.79
C ASP A 574 1.54 17.74 3.39
N TYR A 575 2.60 17.16 2.81
CA TYR A 575 3.08 15.82 3.12
C TYR A 575 2.11 14.70 2.67
N ARG A 576 1.25 14.96 1.69
CA ARG A 576 0.51 13.94 0.93
C ARG A 576 1.33 13.59 -0.30
N PHE A 577 1.87 12.38 -0.35
CA PHE A 577 2.66 11.89 -1.48
C PHE A 577 2.23 10.50 -1.90
N ALA A 578 2.58 10.14 -3.14
CA ALA A 578 2.20 8.85 -3.72
C ALA A 578 2.63 7.69 -2.83
N GLN A 579 1.67 6.84 -2.48
CA GLN A 579 1.90 5.64 -1.69
C GLN A 579 1.81 4.41 -2.59
N PRO A 580 2.58 3.34 -2.29
CA PRO A 580 2.40 2.09 -3.03
C PRO A 580 1.01 1.50 -2.79
N PRO A 581 0.47 0.71 -3.73
CA PRO A 581 -0.81 0.04 -3.55
C PRO A 581 -0.88 -0.80 -2.27
N LEU A 582 -2.08 -1.09 -1.76
CA LEU A 582 -2.20 -1.85 -0.52
C LEU A 582 -1.43 -3.18 -0.57
N MET A 583 -0.56 -3.39 0.41
CA MET A 583 0.39 -4.50 0.42
C MET A 583 -0.33 -5.88 0.35
N PRO A 584 0.02 -6.74 -0.62
CA PRO A 584 -0.58 -8.06 -0.76
C PRO A 584 -0.04 -9.03 0.29
N LYS A 585 -0.81 -10.06 0.61
CA LYS A 585 -0.37 -11.15 1.50
C LYS A 585 0.19 -12.32 0.70
N LEU A 586 1.45 -12.68 0.93
CA LEU A 586 2.15 -13.78 0.26
C LEU A 586 2.12 -15.07 1.08
N THR A 587 1.86 -16.20 0.40
CA THR A 587 2.12 -17.55 0.89
C THR A 587 3.07 -18.28 -0.05
N ALA A 588 4.08 -18.97 0.50
CA ALA A 588 4.97 -19.85 -0.24
C ALA A 588 4.78 -21.31 0.18
N VAL A 589 4.68 -22.21 -0.80
CA VAL A 589 4.59 -23.65 -0.60
C VAL A 589 5.83 -24.30 -1.22
N PRO A 590 6.74 -24.85 -0.41
CA PRO A 590 7.91 -25.56 -0.92
C PRO A 590 7.53 -26.89 -1.56
N GLY A 591 8.25 -27.26 -2.62
CA GLY A 591 8.20 -28.59 -3.22
C GLY A 591 9.59 -29.06 -3.64
N ASP A 592 9.63 -30.23 -4.25
CA ASP A 592 10.87 -30.82 -4.76
C ASP A 592 11.32 -30.09 -6.04
N GLY A 593 12.34 -29.25 -5.93
CA GLY A 593 12.88 -28.46 -7.03
C GLY A 593 12.04 -27.24 -7.42
N PHE A 594 11.02 -26.88 -6.64
CA PHE A 594 10.20 -25.70 -6.90
C PHE A 594 9.68 -25.03 -5.62
N VAL A 595 9.25 -23.77 -5.76
CA VAL A 595 8.44 -23.06 -4.77
C VAL A 595 7.20 -22.53 -5.48
N GLN A 596 6.02 -22.83 -4.95
CA GLN A 596 4.77 -22.24 -5.41
C GLN A 596 4.43 -21.02 -4.55
N LEU A 597 4.37 -19.86 -5.16
CA LEU A 597 3.97 -18.60 -4.53
C LEU A 597 2.50 -18.31 -4.87
N ILE A 598 1.73 -17.85 -3.89
CA ILE A 598 0.32 -17.49 -4.02
C ILE A 598 0.07 -16.23 -3.18
N TRP A 599 -0.61 -15.23 -3.73
CA TRP A 599 -0.94 -13.99 -3.02
C TRP A 599 -2.41 -13.58 -3.20
N ASP A 600 -2.91 -12.71 -2.32
CA ASP A 600 -4.28 -12.20 -2.41
C ASP A 600 -4.42 -11.02 -3.39
N ASN A 601 -5.66 -10.54 -3.57
CA ASN A 601 -5.99 -9.46 -4.51
C ASN A 601 -6.39 -8.16 -3.79
N ARG A 602 -5.83 -7.90 -2.60
CA ARG A 602 -6.17 -6.68 -1.85
C ARG A 602 -5.74 -5.43 -2.62
N ALA A 603 -4.54 -5.44 -3.18
CA ALA A 603 -3.97 -4.32 -3.92
C ALA A 603 -4.84 -3.90 -5.12
N ASP A 604 -5.41 -4.88 -5.86
CA ASP A 604 -6.17 -4.60 -7.09
C ASP A 604 -7.59 -4.06 -6.84
N LYS A 605 -8.13 -4.21 -5.63
CA LYS A 605 -9.51 -3.82 -5.26
C LYS A 605 -9.59 -2.59 -4.38
N SER A 606 -8.72 -2.51 -3.39
CA SER A 606 -8.89 -1.62 -2.24
C SER A 606 -7.93 -0.42 -2.22
N THR A 607 -6.97 -0.35 -3.14
CA THR A 607 -6.06 0.80 -3.28
C THR A 607 -6.82 2.04 -3.77
N ARG A 608 -6.48 3.20 -3.21
CA ARG A 608 -7.00 4.53 -3.56
C ARG A 608 -5.86 5.53 -3.43
N GLU A 609 -5.61 6.32 -4.46
CA GLU A 609 -4.56 7.36 -4.47
C GLU A 609 -5.22 8.74 -4.34
N PRO A 610 -5.05 9.44 -3.21
CA PRO A 610 -5.65 10.75 -2.97
C PRO A 610 -5.31 11.80 -4.03
N ILE A 611 -4.06 11.84 -4.51
CA ILE A 611 -3.63 12.81 -5.54
C ILE A 611 -4.34 12.55 -6.89
N LEU A 612 -4.87 11.35 -7.09
CA LEU A 612 -5.66 10.95 -8.25
C LEU A 612 -7.16 10.92 -7.95
N ASN A 613 -7.66 11.79 -7.05
CA ASN A 613 -9.07 11.86 -6.68
C ASN A 613 -9.63 10.51 -6.20
N ASN A 614 -8.84 9.80 -5.38
CA ASN A 614 -9.15 8.45 -4.89
C ASN A 614 -9.37 7.41 -6.00
N GLU A 615 -8.77 7.58 -7.19
CA GLU A 615 -8.73 6.52 -8.19
C GLU A 615 -7.90 5.31 -7.70
N ASN A 616 -8.28 4.12 -8.15
CA ASN A 616 -7.48 2.90 -7.93
C ASN A 616 -6.41 2.80 -9.01
N ASP A 617 -5.22 3.29 -8.66
CA ASP A 617 -4.08 3.44 -9.54
C ASP A 617 -3.15 2.21 -9.64
N PHE A 618 -3.50 1.12 -8.95
CA PHE A 618 -2.78 -0.16 -9.02
C PHE A 618 -2.59 -0.59 -10.49
N GLU A 619 -1.39 -1.03 -10.86
CA GLU A 619 -1.05 -1.51 -12.20
C GLU A 619 -0.73 -3.01 -12.22
N GLY A 620 0.10 -3.51 -11.30
CA GLY A 620 0.54 -4.91 -11.37
C GLY A 620 1.24 -5.46 -10.14
N TYR A 621 1.76 -6.68 -10.28
CA TYR A 621 2.58 -7.36 -9.27
C TYR A 621 3.95 -7.73 -9.83
N LYS A 622 4.98 -7.64 -8.97
CA LYS A 622 6.32 -8.19 -9.21
C LYS A 622 6.67 -9.21 -8.15
N VAL A 623 7.38 -10.28 -8.55
CA VAL A 623 7.95 -11.27 -7.65
C VAL A 623 9.46 -11.12 -7.65
N PHE A 624 10.03 -10.96 -6.47
CA PHE A 624 11.47 -10.96 -6.24
C PHE A 624 11.90 -12.24 -5.52
N ARG A 625 13.14 -12.64 -5.79
CA ARG A 625 13.80 -13.75 -5.09
C ARG A 625 15.22 -13.34 -4.74
N ALA A 626 15.55 -13.46 -3.47
CA ALA A 626 16.88 -13.28 -2.94
C ALA A 626 17.39 -14.56 -2.27
N THR A 627 18.70 -14.63 -2.09
CA THR A 627 19.36 -15.70 -1.34
C THR A 627 20.00 -15.22 -0.05
N ASP A 628 19.92 -13.92 0.19
CA ASP A 628 20.28 -13.20 1.39
C ASP A 628 19.07 -12.42 1.95
N LYS A 629 19.12 -12.10 3.24
CA LYS A 629 18.03 -11.43 3.97
C LYS A 629 17.84 -9.96 3.57
N ASP A 630 18.83 -9.37 2.93
CA ASP A 630 18.90 -7.95 2.59
C ASP A 630 18.55 -7.69 1.13
N PHE A 631 18.09 -8.71 0.38
CA PHE A 631 17.72 -8.61 -1.02
C PHE A 631 18.80 -7.96 -1.91
N THR A 632 20.06 -8.17 -1.57
CA THR A 632 21.20 -7.59 -2.30
C THR A 632 21.37 -8.20 -3.69
N ASP A 633 21.06 -9.49 -3.85
CA ASP A 633 21.12 -10.21 -5.12
C ASP A 633 20.20 -9.61 -6.22
N PRO A 634 18.89 -9.33 -5.95
CA PRO A 634 18.02 -8.71 -6.93
C PRO A 634 18.22 -7.19 -7.10
N MET A 635 18.87 -6.48 -6.16
CA MET A 635 19.12 -5.03 -6.22
C MET A 635 20.25 -4.68 -7.22
N ILE A 636 19.89 -4.65 -8.52
CA ILE A 636 20.85 -4.48 -9.62
C ILE A 636 20.44 -3.44 -10.67
N ILE A 637 19.21 -2.92 -10.63
CA ILE A 637 18.78 -1.87 -11.56
C ILE A 637 19.27 -0.54 -11.02
N THR A 638 19.90 0.26 -11.88
CA THR A 638 20.44 1.56 -11.51
C THR A 638 19.63 2.72 -12.08
N ASP A 639 19.69 3.86 -11.42
CA ASP A 639 19.26 5.14 -11.99
C ASP A 639 20.16 5.60 -13.16
N GLY A 640 19.90 6.79 -13.72
CA GLY A 640 20.67 7.31 -14.84
C GLY A 640 22.13 7.70 -14.51
N TYR A 641 22.50 7.82 -13.22
CA TYR A 641 23.88 8.08 -12.77
C TYR A 641 24.63 6.80 -12.37
N GLY A 642 23.96 5.64 -12.32
CA GLY A 642 24.56 4.35 -12.00
C GLY A 642 24.42 3.93 -10.53
N THR A 643 23.63 4.65 -9.74
CA THR A 643 23.29 4.28 -8.36
C THR A 643 22.27 3.15 -8.40
N LYS A 644 22.45 2.10 -7.60
CA LYS A 644 21.48 1.00 -7.49
C LYS A 644 20.20 1.51 -6.80
N THR A 645 19.06 1.32 -7.45
CA THR A 645 17.78 1.92 -7.05
C THR A 645 16.64 0.91 -6.97
N LEU A 646 16.53 -0.02 -7.92
CA LEU A 646 15.40 -0.96 -8.01
C LEU A 646 15.86 -2.43 -8.08
N MET A 647 14.98 -3.31 -7.64
CA MET A 647 15.17 -4.76 -7.75
C MET A 647 14.76 -5.28 -9.12
N LYS A 648 15.47 -6.30 -9.63
CA LYS A 648 15.07 -7.01 -10.85
C LYS A 648 14.10 -8.16 -10.52
N PRO A 649 12.85 -8.14 -11.01
CA PRO A 649 11.90 -9.20 -10.75
C PRO A 649 12.24 -10.48 -11.50
N ILE A 650 11.84 -11.63 -10.93
CA ILE A 650 11.87 -12.92 -11.63
C ILE A 650 10.55 -13.21 -12.37
N PHE A 651 9.49 -12.47 -12.02
CA PHE A 651 8.16 -12.51 -12.63
C PHE A 651 7.48 -11.15 -12.44
N GLN A 652 6.74 -10.70 -13.46
CA GLN A 652 5.94 -9.48 -13.45
C GLN A 652 4.63 -9.76 -14.20
N CYS A 653 3.52 -9.23 -13.70
CA CYS A 653 2.22 -9.24 -14.35
C CYS A 653 1.47 -7.93 -14.06
N ASP A 654 0.58 -7.53 -14.97
CA ASP A 654 0.02 -6.19 -15.02
C ASP A 654 -1.39 -6.18 -15.61
N LYS A 655 -2.17 -5.13 -15.31
CA LYS A 655 -3.52 -4.96 -15.84
C LYS A 655 -3.46 -4.87 -17.36
N ARG A 656 -4.55 -5.25 -18.04
CA ARG A 656 -4.69 -5.08 -19.50
C ARG A 656 -5.41 -3.77 -19.78
N ASN A 657 -4.73 -2.66 -19.58
CA ASN A 657 -5.29 -1.31 -19.69
C ASN A 657 -4.54 -0.43 -20.69
N GLY A 658 -3.47 -0.91 -21.31
CA GLY A 658 -2.65 -0.15 -22.26
C GLY A 658 -1.48 0.62 -21.61
N LYS A 659 -1.31 0.55 -20.29
CA LYS A 659 -0.19 1.16 -19.56
C LYS A 659 0.98 0.16 -19.50
N GLU A 660 1.76 0.12 -20.58
CA GLU A 660 2.87 -0.83 -20.73
C GLU A 660 4.21 -0.12 -21.02
N GLY A 661 5.31 -0.84 -20.82
CA GLY A 661 6.66 -0.36 -21.08
C GLY A 661 7.21 0.61 -20.04
N PHE A 662 8.22 1.39 -20.44
CA PHE A 662 8.87 2.36 -19.57
C PHE A 662 8.10 3.68 -19.54
N THR A 663 7.91 4.25 -18.34
CA THR A 663 7.36 5.60 -18.17
C THR A 663 8.26 6.65 -18.83
N ASP A 664 7.65 7.72 -19.33
CA ASP A 664 8.32 8.93 -19.82
C ASP A 664 8.17 10.13 -18.86
N TYR A 665 7.53 9.91 -17.71
CA TYR A 665 7.41 10.80 -16.55
C TYR A 665 7.92 10.10 -15.29
N GLY A 666 8.10 10.84 -14.20
CA GLY A 666 8.58 10.28 -12.94
C GLY A 666 9.94 9.60 -13.09
N LEU A 667 10.87 10.27 -13.77
CA LEU A 667 12.17 9.67 -14.11
C LEU A 667 13.10 9.68 -12.90
N LEU A 668 13.63 8.52 -12.54
CA LEU A 668 14.62 8.33 -11.48
C LEU A 668 16.00 8.71 -11.99
N ASN A 669 16.36 9.98 -11.82
CA ASN A 669 17.58 10.59 -12.40
C ASN A 669 17.74 10.25 -13.90
N GLY A 670 16.65 10.31 -14.66
CA GLY A 670 16.61 9.99 -16.09
C GLY A 670 16.29 8.54 -16.45
N MET A 671 16.03 7.66 -15.48
CA MET A 671 15.58 6.28 -15.70
C MET A 671 14.06 6.16 -15.52
N GLY A 672 13.35 5.68 -16.55
CA GLY A 672 11.90 5.43 -16.47
C GLY A 672 11.58 4.10 -15.77
N TYR A 673 10.41 4.02 -15.14
CA TYR A 673 9.95 2.82 -14.46
C TYR A 673 9.23 1.87 -15.43
N ASN A 674 9.43 0.56 -15.32
CA ASN A 674 8.80 -0.43 -16.22
C ASN A 674 7.44 -0.92 -15.70
N LEU A 675 6.35 -0.52 -16.34
CA LEU A 675 4.96 -0.86 -15.99
C LEU A 675 4.55 -2.28 -16.39
N GLY A 676 5.28 -2.94 -17.29
CA GLY A 676 4.97 -4.30 -17.74
C GLY A 676 4.72 -4.39 -19.25
N ASP A 677 4.04 -5.46 -19.68
CA ASP A 677 3.80 -5.79 -21.10
C ASP A 677 2.30 -6.10 -21.36
N ASP A 678 1.41 -5.51 -20.57
CA ASP A 678 -0.05 -5.59 -20.65
C ASP A 678 -0.53 -7.06 -20.59
N THR A 679 0.05 -7.85 -19.67
CA THR A 679 0.04 -9.33 -19.68
C THR A 679 -1.20 -9.96 -19.02
N GLY A 680 -1.97 -9.19 -18.26
CA GLY A 680 -3.06 -9.68 -17.42
C GLY A 680 -2.57 -10.07 -16.03
N LEU A 681 -3.48 -10.07 -15.05
CA LEU A 681 -3.13 -10.28 -13.65
C LEU A 681 -2.89 -11.75 -13.33
N ALA A 682 -1.98 -12.01 -12.40
CA ALA A 682 -1.77 -13.32 -11.79
C ALA A 682 -1.75 -13.18 -10.28
N TYR A 683 -2.15 -14.24 -9.60
CA TYR A 683 -2.15 -14.36 -8.14
C TYR A 683 -1.31 -15.54 -7.68
N SER A 684 -0.61 -16.20 -8.61
CA SER A 684 0.31 -17.28 -8.31
C SER A 684 1.49 -17.31 -9.28
N PHE A 685 2.63 -17.79 -8.80
CA PHE A 685 3.82 -18.01 -9.60
C PHE A 685 4.59 -19.24 -9.10
N LYS A 686 5.01 -20.10 -10.02
CA LYS A 686 5.81 -21.30 -9.69
C LYS A 686 7.27 -21.07 -10.08
N ASP A 687 8.15 -20.90 -9.09
CA ASP A 687 9.60 -20.83 -9.32
C ASP A 687 10.22 -22.22 -9.33
N GLU A 688 10.66 -22.66 -10.52
CA GLU A 688 11.37 -23.95 -10.72
C GLU A 688 12.91 -23.76 -10.83
N ARG A 689 13.42 -22.54 -10.59
CA ARG A 689 14.86 -22.22 -10.67
C ARG A 689 15.53 -22.26 -9.29
N VAL A 690 14.99 -23.04 -8.36
CA VAL A 690 15.46 -23.18 -6.98
C VAL A 690 16.26 -24.46 -6.78
N GLN A 691 16.99 -24.53 -5.66
CA GLN A 691 17.75 -25.70 -5.25
C GLN A 691 17.26 -26.18 -3.89
N ASN A 692 16.95 -27.47 -3.77
CA ASN A 692 16.54 -28.04 -2.49
C ASN A 692 17.61 -27.83 -1.42
N GLY A 693 17.18 -27.47 -0.20
CA GLY A 693 18.05 -27.21 0.94
C GLY A 693 18.64 -25.80 1.00
N ARG A 694 18.51 -24.99 -0.05
CA ARG A 694 18.88 -23.58 0.00
C ARG A 694 17.68 -22.77 0.45
N THR A 695 17.84 -21.95 1.47
CA THR A 695 16.80 -21.00 1.89
C THR A 695 16.72 -19.86 0.89
N TYR A 696 15.50 -19.54 0.46
CA TYR A 696 15.17 -18.41 -0.41
C TYR A 696 14.25 -17.44 0.32
N TYR A 697 14.43 -16.17 0.01
CA TYR A 697 13.58 -15.08 0.47
C TYR A 697 12.80 -14.60 -0.75
N TYR A 698 11.48 -14.72 -0.70
CA TYR A 698 10.59 -14.21 -1.74
C TYR A 698 9.85 -13.00 -1.23
N ALA A 699 9.62 -12.04 -2.12
CA ALA A 699 8.71 -10.94 -1.90
C ALA A 699 7.79 -10.78 -3.10
N VAL A 700 6.52 -10.49 -2.85
CA VAL A 700 5.60 -9.99 -3.87
C VAL A 700 5.35 -8.53 -3.57
N VAL A 701 5.48 -7.66 -4.57
CA VAL A 701 5.13 -6.25 -4.42
C VAL A 701 4.04 -5.92 -5.41
N ALA A 702 3.03 -5.17 -4.96
CA ALA A 702 2.13 -4.47 -5.86
C ALA A 702 2.78 -3.14 -6.26
N TYR A 703 2.50 -2.67 -7.47
CA TYR A 703 2.93 -1.37 -7.96
C TYR A 703 1.81 -0.66 -8.71
N ASP A 704 1.82 0.67 -8.64
CA ASP A 704 0.88 1.57 -9.33
C ASP A 704 1.45 2.03 -10.69
N TYR A 705 0.76 2.94 -11.37
CA TYR A 705 1.26 3.59 -12.59
C TYR A 705 1.87 4.98 -12.37
N GLY A 706 2.02 5.44 -11.12
CA GLY A 706 2.53 6.77 -10.78
C GLY A 706 1.54 7.89 -11.11
N ILE A 707 2.00 9.14 -11.01
CA ILE A 707 1.16 10.33 -11.24
C ILE A 707 1.69 11.12 -12.44
N PRO A 708 0.95 11.14 -13.57
CA PRO A 708 1.35 11.89 -14.75
C PRO A 708 1.35 13.42 -14.53
N PRO A 709 2.17 14.19 -15.28
CA PRO A 709 2.33 15.63 -15.08
C PRO A 709 1.05 16.45 -15.20
N GLY A 710 0.08 16.02 -16.02
CA GLY A 710 -1.16 16.76 -16.23
C GLY A 710 -2.12 16.77 -15.04
N ILE A 711 -1.89 15.92 -14.03
CA ILE A 711 -2.71 15.83 -12.82
C ILE A 711 -2.12 16.65 -11.68
N LEU A 712 -0.79 16.73 -11.61
CA LEU A 712 -0.10 17.54 -10.62
C LEU A 712 -0.28 19.01 -11.00
N LYS A 713 -1.01 19.78 -10.20
CA LYS A 713 -1.11 21.25 -10.25
C LYS A 713 -0.96 21.81 -8.83
N GLY A 714 -0.75 23.11 -8.69
CA GLY A 714 -0.62 23.75 -7.37
C GLY A 714 0.75 23.49 -6.74
N SER A 715 1.83 23.71 -7.48
CA SER A 715 3.21 23.60 -6.98
C SER A 715 4.17 24.39 -7.86
N ALA A 716 5.15 25.05 -7.24
CA ALA A 716 6.16 25.86 -7.91
C ALA A 716 7.02 25.02 -8.87
N VAL A 717 7.30 23.76 -8.52
CA VAL A 717 8.08 22.84 -9.35
C VAL A 717 7.40 22.57 -10.68
N ILE A 718 6.08 22.38 -10.65
CA ILE A 718 5.27 22.07 -11.84
C ILE A 718 5.14 23.29 -12.73
N ALA A 719 5.07 24.49 -12.15
CA ALA A 719 5.11 25.76 -12.86
C ALA A 719 6.35 25.88 -13.75
N GLN A 720 7.49 25.41 -13.23
CA GLN A 720 8.79 25.49 -13.88
C GLN A 720 9.07 24.31 -14.81
N ASP A 721 8.50 23.14 -14.54
CA ASP A 721 8.67 21.90 -15.30
C ASP A 721 7.31 21.19 -15.53
N ASP A 722 6.66 21.54 -16.64
CA ASP A 722 5.36 20.97 -17.06
C ASP A 722 5.39 19.47 -17.40
N LYS A 723 6.57 18.84 -17.32
CA LYS A 723 6.78 17.40 -17.50
C LYS A 723 7.09 16.67 -16.20
N TYR A 724 7.15 17.39 -15.07
CA TYR A 724 7.35 16.78 -13.78
C TYR A 724 6.18 15.85 -13.44
N GLY A 725 6.48 14.60 -13.13
CA GLY A 725 5.52 13.59 -12.72
C GLY A 725 6.09 12.79 -11.56
N ILE A 726 5.24 12.07 -10.83
CA ILE A 726 5.69 11.19 -9.73
C ILE A 726 5.85 9.78 -10.28
N ALA A 727 7.00 9.18 -10.00
CA ALA A 727 7.33 7.83 -10.41
C ALA A 727 6.36 6.83 -9.79
N PRO A 728 6.09 5.71 -10.48
CA PRO A 728 5.37 4.61 -9.88
C PRO A 728 5.99 4.12 -8.57
N SER A 729 5.15 3.81 -7.59
CA SER A 729 5.58 3.25 -6.31
C SER A 729 5.41 1.72 -6.30
N GLU A 730 6.23 1.02 -5.51
CA GLU A 730 6.06 -0.41 -5.24
C GLU A 730 6.22 -0.73 -3.76
N ASN A 731 5.51 -1.75 -3.25
CA ASN A 731 5.56 -2.07 -1.82
C ASN A 731 6.96 -2.40 -1.31
N ASN A 732 7.20 -2.05 -0.04
CA ASN A 732 8.47 -2.29 0.63
C ASN A 732 8.65 -3.78 0.94
N VAL A 733 9.91 -4.22 0.99
CA VAL A 733 10.29 -5.58 1.42
C VAL A 733 10.93 -5.49 2.79
N VAL A 734 10.16 -5.80 3.83
CA VAL A 734 10.59 -5.61 5.23
C VAL A 734 11.02 -6.94 5.85
N ILE A 735 12.28 -7.03 6.28
CA ILE A 735 12.82 -8.11 7.11
C ILE A 735 13.60 -7.48 8.27
N ARG A 736 13.11 -7.60 9.51
CA ARG A 736 13.83 -7.13 10.70
C ARG A 736 14.71 -8.24 11.27
N LYS A 737 15.89 -7.85 11.77
CA LYS A 737 16.94 -8.75 12.27
C LYS A 737 17.39 -8.33 13.68
N ASP A 738 17.88 -9.28 14.46
CA ASP A 738 18.63 -9.00 15.71
C ASP A 738 20.13 -8.77 15.45
N GLU A 739 20.91 -8.48 16.49
CA GLU A 739 22.37 -8.29 16.44
C GLU A 739 23.15 -9.51 15.90
N PHE A 740 22.53 -10.70 15.94
CA PHE A 740 23.06 -11.95 15.41
C PHE A 740 22.58 -12.25 13.97
N GLU A 741 21.90 -11.30 13.34
CA GLU A 741 21.24 -11.42 12.03
C GLU A 741 20.14 -12.49 11.95
N ASN A 742 19.52 -12.83 13.06
CA ASN A 742 18.35 -13.71 13.07
C ASN A 742 17.13 -12.90 12.66
N VAL A 743 16.29 -13.45 11.77
CA VAL A 743 15.04 -12.79 11.39
C VAL A 743 14.09 -12.79 12.59
N THR A 744 13.69 -11.60 13.02
CA THR A 744 12.74 -11.38 14.12
C THR A 744 11.33 -11.05 13.61
N PHE A 745 11.23 -10.48 12.40
CA PHE A 745 9.97 -10.12 11.75
C PHE A 745 10.11 -10.12 10.23
N ILE A 746 9.02 -10.45 9.54
CA ILE A 746 8.87 -10.32 8.08
C ILE A 746 7.55 -9.63 7.74
N GLY A 747 7.55 -8.81 6.69
CA GLY A 747 6.32 -8.26 6.12
C GLY A 747 5.39 -9.34 5.58
N GLN A 748 4.08 -9.06 5.51
CA GLN A 748 3.08 -10.02 5.02
C GLN A 748 3.27 -10.40 3.54
N ASN A 749 3.98 -9.57 2.79
CA ASN A 749 4.31 -9.77 1.39
C ASN A 749 5.62 -10.55 1.19
N VAL A 750 6.28 -10.96 2.29
CA VAL A 750 7.54 -11.71 2.29
C VAL A 750 7.31 -13.14 2.76
N ALA A 751 8.00 -14.09 2.14
CA ALA A 751 8.02 -15.49 2.55
C ALA A 751 9.45 -16.03 2.55
N ILE A 752 9.82 -16.70 3.64
CA ILE A 752 11.10 -17.40 3.78
C ILE A 752 10.83 -18.88 3.64
N VAL A 753 11.48 -19.53 2.67
CA VAL A 753 11.17 -20.92 2.34
C VAL A 753 12.44 -21.67 1.93
N THR A 754 12.51 -22.93 2.36
CA THR A 754 13.56 -23.85 1.93
C THR A 754 12.88 -24.99 1.16
N PRO A 755 12.95 -25.02 -0.18
CA PRO A 755 12.42 -26.13 -0.97
C PRO A 755 13.14 -27.43 -0.58
N GLY A 756 12.41 -28.53 -0.67
CA GLY A 756 12.83 -29.80 -0.12
C GLY A 756 12.10 -30.96 -0.76
N THR A 757 12.66 -32.14 -0.60
CA THR A 757 12.04 -33.37 -1.06
C THR A 757 10.89 -33.74 -0.13
N LYS A 758 9.88 -34.43 -0.66
CA LYS A 758 8.85 -35.06 0.18
C LYS A 758 9.46 -36.10 1.11
N ALA A 759 8.82 -36.35 2.25
CA ALA A 759 9.18 -37.47 3.09
C ALA A 759 9.00 -38.78 2.33
N ALA A 760 9.85 -39.78 2.60
CA ALA A 760 9.76 -41.06 1.90
C ALA A 760 8.36 -41.69 2.09
N GLY A 761 7.71 -42.05 0.99
CA GLY A 761 6.36 -42.60 0.95
C GLY A 761 5.21 -41.60 1.04
N GLN A 762 5.49 -40.30 1.19
CA GLN A 762 4.48 -39.26 1.36
C GLN A 762 3.72 -38.98 0.06
N ILE A 763 2.39 -39.13 0.10
CA ILE A 763 1.48 -38.80 -1.01
C ILE A 763 0.26 -38.04 -0.48
N PHE A 764 -0.32 -37.19 -1.33
CA PHE A 764 -1.58 -36.50 -1.03
C PHE A 764 -2.71 -37.22 -1.76
N GLN A 765 -3.61 -37.87 -1.01
CA GLN A 765 -4.84 -38.42 -1.58
C GLN A 765 -5.86 -37.28 -1.67
N THR A 766 -6.36 -37.06 -2.88
CA THR A 766 -7.33 -36.00 -3.14
C THR A 766 -8.65 -36.62 -3.59
N GLU A 767 -9.73 -36.23 -2.92
CA GLU A 767 -11.08 -36.62 -3.27
C GLU A 767 -11.91 -35.36 -3.52
N TYR A 768 -12.60 -35.31 -4.64
CA TYR A 768 -13.52 -34.22 -4.97
C TYR A 768 -14.89 -34.80 -5.32
N ASN A 769 -15.92 -34.04 -4.97
CA ASN A 769 -17.29 -34.32 -5.38
C ASN A 769 -17.77 -33.14 -6.24
N LEU A 770 -18.30 -33.45 -7.41
CA LEU A 770 -18.82 -32.48 -8.37
C LEU A 770 -20.28 -32.81 -8.65
N ASP A 771 -21.15 -31.86 -8.34
CA ASP A 771 -22.59 -31.89 -8.63
C ASP A 771 -22.89 -30.81 -9.68
N ALA A 772 -23.04 -31.24 -10.93
CA ALA A 772 -23.32 -30.34 -12.06
C ALA A 772 -24.82 -29.96 -12.18
N GLY A 773 -25.69 -30.44 -11.28
CA GLY A 773 -27.14 -30.33 -11.44
C GLY A 773 -27.68 -31.04 -12.69
N GLU A 774 -28.99 -30.99 -12.93
CA GLU A 774 -29.65 -31.64 -14.09
C GLU A 774 -29.38 -30.96 -15.46
N ARG A 775 -28.31 -30.16 -15.64
CA ARG A 775 -28.16 -29.32 -16.86
C ARG A 775 -26.87 -29.55 -17.64
N ALA A 776 -27.11 -29.96 -18.89
CA ALA A 776 -26.25 -30.67 -19.84
C ALA A 776 -25.28 -29.78 -20.66
N ALA A 777 -24.37 -29.05 -20.01
CA ALA A 777 -23.21 -28.54 -20.75
C ALA A 777 -22.22 -29.70 -20.99
N TYR A 778 -21.70 -29.82 -22.22
CA TYR A 778 -20.79 -30.92 -22.56
C TYR A 778 -19.33 -30.50 -22.38
N ALA A 779 -18.85 -30.63 -21.14
CA ALA A 779 -17.52 -30.20 -20.70
C ALA A 779 -16.97 -31.07 -19.56
N THR A 780 -15.67 -30.99 -19.33
CA THR A 780 -14.97 -31.52 -18.16
C THR A 780 -14.41 -30.35 -17.35
N ILE A 781 -14.72 -30.32 -16.06
CA ILE A 781 -14.10 -29.42 -15.08
C ILE A 781 -13.62 -30.27 -13.91
N ILE A 782 -12.31 -30.24 -13.63
CA ILE A 782 -11.69 -31.04 -12.57
C ILE A 782 -10.91 -30.11 -11.66
N PRO A 783 -11.23 -30.03 -10.35
CA PRO A 783 -10.41 -29.29 -9.40
C PRO A 783 -9.12 -30.06 -9.10
N GLU A 784 -8.01 -29.35 -9.06
CA GLU A 784 -6.67 -29.87 -8.71
C GLU A 784 -6.15 -29.12 -7.49
N VAL A 785 -5.63 -29.87 -6.51
CA VAL A 785 -4.98 -29.29 -5.32
C VAL A 785 -3.55 -28.90 -5.67
N VAL A 786 -3.23 -27.62 -5.49
CA VAL A 786 -1.89 -27.05 -5.68
C VAL A 786 -1.20 -26.82 -4.34
N ALA A 787 -1.94 -26.33 -3.35
CA ALA A 787 -1.46 -26.03 -2.01
C ALA A 787 -2.40 -26.64 -0.94
N PRO A 788 -2.15 -27.89 -0.49
CA PRO A 788 -3.03 -28.58 0.45
C PRO A 788 -3.26 -27.84 1.78
N ASN A 789 -2.27 -27.08 2.24
CA ASN A 789 -2.31 -26.28 3.46
C ASN A 789 -3.21 -25.03 3.36
N LEU A 790 -3.56 -24.60 2.14
CA LEU A 790 -4.48 -23.48 1.89
C LEU A 790 -5.92 -23.93 1.65
N LEU A 791 -6.18 -25.24 1.60
CA LEU A 791 -7.53 -25.77 1.40
C LEU A 791 -8.44 -25.43 2.59
N LYS A 792 -9.61 -24.87 2.29
CA LYS A 792 -10.65 -24.65 3.29
C LYS A 792 -11.49 -25.93 3.49
N LYS A 793 -11.17 -26.68 4.55
CA LYS A 793 -11.83 -27.98 4.84
C LYS A 793 -13.33 -27.82 5.05
N GLY A 794 -14.12 -28.64 4.34
CA GLY A 794 -15.58 -28.65 4.44
C GLY A 794 -16.31 -27.57 3.63
N HIS A 795 -15.57 -26.73 2.89
CA HIS A 795 -16.16 -25.71 2.03
C HIS A 795 -16.75 -26.31 0.75
N GLN A 796 -17.79 -25.64 0.24
CA GLN A 796 -18.44 -25.97 -1.03
C GLN A 796 -18.38 -24.77 -1.95
N TYR A 797 -17.92 -24.99 -3.17
CA TYR A 797 -17.75 -23.96 -4.18
C TYR A 797 -18.84 -24.05 -5.24
N LYS A 798 -19.25 -22.90 -5.76
CA LYS A 798 -20.26 -22.75 -6.82
C LYS A 798 -19.64 -22.05 -8.02
N ILE A 799 -19.58 -22.74 -9.16
CA ILE A 799 -19.11 -22.19 -10.43
C ILE A 799 -20.32 -21.62 -11.19
N LYS A 800 -20.18 -20.39 -11.68
CA LYS A 800 -21.10 -19.72 -12.63
C LYS A 800 -20.34 -19.36 -13.91
N PHE A 801 -21.06 -19.10 -14.98
CA PHE A 801 -20.48 -18.93 -16.31
C PHE A 801 -20.89 -17.61 -16.98
N ALA A 802 -20.00 -17.06 -17.80
CA ALA A 802 -20.32 -15.97 -18.72
C ALA A 802 -20.55 -16.54 -20.12
N ALA A 803 -21.47 -15.93 -20.87
CA ALA A 803 -21.73 -16.30 -22.26
C ALA A 803 -21.58 -15.10 -23.19
N PHE A 804 -21.00 -15.33 -24.36
CA PHE A 804 -20.88 -14.36 -25.44
C PHE A 804 -21.75 -14.78 -26.63
N HIS A 805 -22.53 -13.83 -27.15
CA HIS A 805 -23.39 -14.05 -28.30
C HIS A 805 -22.60 -13.89 -29.60
N LEU A 806 -22.52 -14.95 -30.40
CA LEU A 806 -21.87 -14.94 -31.71
C LEU A 806 -22.81 -14.44 -32.80
N ASP A 807 -24.08 -14.83 -32.73
CA ASP A 807 -25.07 -14.57 -33.78
C ASP A 807 -26.49 -14.60 -33.19
N SER A 808 -27.44 -13.99 -33.88
CA SER A 808 -28.85 -13.94 -33.46
C SER A 808 -29.81 -13.96 -34.65
N LEU A 809 -30.97 -14.58 -34.46
CA LEU A 809 -32.01 -14.71 -35.49
C LEU A 809 -32.76 -13.40 -35.82
N SER A 810 -32.65 -12.37 -34.99
CA SER A 810 -33.44 -11.12 -35.05
C SER A 810 -32.60 -9.92 -34.62
N LEU A 811 -32.95 -8.70 -35.04
CA LEU A 811 -32.35 -7.46 -34.52
C LEU A 811 -32.68 -7.20 -33.03
N TYR A 812 -33.73 -7.84 -32.50
CA TYR A 812 -34.15 -7.73 -31.09
C TYR A 812 -34.52 -9.11 -30.52
N PRO A 813 -33.54 -9.98 -30.23
CA PRO A 813 -33.81 -11.35 -29.80
C PRO A 813 -34.25 -11.37 -28.33
N ARG A 814 -35.22 -12.21 -27.98
CA ARG A 814 -35.82 -12.23 -26.63
C ARG A 814 -35.51 -13.55 -25.93
N ARG A 815 -34.79 -13.51 -24.79
CA ARG A 815 -34.50 -14.68 -23.92
C ARG A 815 -33.85 -15.89 -24.64
N TRP A 816 -32.52 -15.98 -24.58
CA TRP A 816 -31.73 -17.18 -24.92
C TRP A 816 -31.77 -17.67 -26.39
N GLU A 817 -32.19 -16.82 -27.34
CA GLU A 817 -32.33 -17.09 -28.79
C GLU A 817 -31.05 -16.74 -29.59
N TYR A 818 -29.89 -17.17 -29.11
CA TYR A 818 -28.59 -16.78 -29.67
C TYR A 818 -27.74 -18.02 -29.94
N GLN A 819 -26.91 -17.95 -30.97
CA GLN A 819 -25.73 -18.80 -31.01
C GLN A 819 -24.74 -18.20 -30.01
N TYR A 820 -24.31 -18.97 -29.01
CA TYR A 820 -23.43 -18.48 -27.95
C TYR A 820 -22.28 -19.45 -27.68
N ILE A 821 -21.27 -18.91 -27.02
CA ILE A 821 -20.13 -19.63 -26.45
C ILE A 821 -19.98 -19.25 -24.98
N THR A 822 -19.30 -20.09 -24.20
CA THR A 822 -18.93 -19.75 -22.83
C THR A 822 -17.61 -19.00 -22.84
N ASN A 823 -17.59 -17.73 -22.40
CA ASN A 823 -16.42 -16.85 -22.48
C ASN A 823 -15.88 -16.40 -21.12
N GLY A 824 -16.24 -17.13 -20.06
CA GLY A 824 -15.71 -16.87 -18.73
C GLY A 824 -16.39 -17.72 -17.66
N LEU A 825 -15.81 -17.70 -16.46
CA LEU A 825 -16.36 -18.35 -15.27
C LEU A 825 -16.13 -17.51 -14.01
N TYR A 826 -16.96 -17.77 -13.00
CA TYR A 826 -16.89 -17.20 -11.66
C TYR A 826 -16.97 -18.34 -10.66
N VAL A 827 -16.21 -18.26 -9.57
CA VAL A 827 -16.24 -19.24 -8.48
C VAL A 827 -16.58 -18.51 -7.19
N TYR A 828 -17.64 -18.97 -6.55
CA TYR A 828 -18.14 -18.45 -5.28
C TYR A 828 -17.94 -19.49 -4.17
N ASP A 829 -17.59 -19.04 -2.98
CA ASP A 829 -17.66 -19.85 -1.77
C ASP A 829 -19.10 -19.81 -1.22
N ALA A 830 -19.80 -20.94 -1.29
CA ALA A 830 -21.22 -21.02 -0.93
C ALA A 830 -21.46 -20.98 0.59
N ILE A 831 -20.42 -21.18 1.41
CA ILE A 831 -20.54 -21.10 2.87
C ILE A 831 -20.32 -19.65 3.35
N GLU A 832 -19.43 -18.91 2.71
CA GLU A 832 -19.14 -17.51 3.02
C GLU A 832 -20.12 -16.55 2.31
N ASN A 833 -21.43 -16.77 2.45
CA ASN A 833 -22.48 -15.91 1.88
C ASN A 833 -22.33 -15.64 0.37
N ASP A 834 -21.97 -16.68 -0.41
CA ASP A 834 -21.69 -16.58 -1.84
C ASP A 834 -20.61 -15.53 -2.19
N LYS A 835 -19.54 -15.45 -1.38
CA LYS A 835 -18.39 -14.59 -1.66
C LYS A 835 -17.68 -15.03 -2.94
N LEU A 836 -17.44 -14.09 -3.86
CA LEU A 836 -16.64 -14.34 -5.06
C LEU A 836 -15.17 -14.55 -4.68
N VAL A 837 -14.64 -15.75 -4.92
CA VAL A 837 -13.24 -16.11 -4.61
C VAL A 837 -12.34 -16.10 -5.84
N PHE A 838 -12.90 -16.33 -7.02
CA PHE A 838 -12.14 -16.32 -8.28
C PHE A 838 -13.02 -15.97 -9.47
N SER A 839 -12.45 -15.31 -10.48
CA SER A 839 -13.08 -15.13 -11.77
C SER A 839 -12.05 -15.18 -12.89
N ASP A 840 -12.46 -15.76 -14.02
CA ASP A 840 -11.67 -15.80 -15.25
C ASP A 840 -12.59 -15.31 -16.37
N ILE A 841 -12.48 -14.02 -16.67
CA ILE A 841 -13.42 -13.28 -17.49
C ILE A 841 -12.69 -12.38 -18.48
N MET A 842 -13.44 -11.92 -19.47
CA MET A 842 -12.97 -10.94 -20.45
C MET A 842 -13.07 -9.53 -19.90
N VAL A 843 -12.01 -8.74 -20.07
CA VAL A 843 -11.97 -7.30 -19.84
C VAL A 843 -11.72 -6.58 -21.15
N SER A 844 -12.22 -5.35 -21.27
CA SER A 844 -11.91 -4.48 -22.42
C SER A 844 -10.63 -3.71 -22.11
N THR A 845 -9.69 -3.67 -23.05
CA THR A 845 -8.55 -2.75 -23.01
C THR A 845 -9.01 -1.34 -23.40
N GLU A 846 -8.13 -0.34 -23.23
CA GLU A 846 -8.38 1.06 -23.64
C GLU A 846 -8.83 1.18 -25.11
N TYR A 847 -8.29 0.34 -26.00
CA TYR A 847 -8.65 0.30 -27.42
C TYR A 847 -9.96 -0.47 -27.71
N GLY A 848 -10.71 -0.87 -26.69
CA GLY A 848 -11.95 -1.64 -26.81
C GLY A 848 -11.75 -3.11 -27.22
N ILE A 849 -10.51 -3.61 -27.19
CA ILE A 849 -10.18 -5.00 -27.51
C ILE A 849 -10.46 -5.86 -26.27
N LYS A 850 -11.20 -6.96 -26.44
CA LYS A 850 -11.47 -7.87 -25.32
C LYS A 850 -10.36 -8.90 -25.16
N ARG A 851 -9.78 -8.98 -23.95
CA ARG A 851 -8.77 -9.99 -23.57
C ARG A 851 -9.11 -10.63 -22.22
N PRO A 852 -8.60 -11.84 -21.92
CA PRO A 852 -8.72 -12.42 -20.59
C PRO A 852 -8.08 -11.50 -19.54
N ARG A 853 -8.78 -11.29 -18.42
CA ARG A 853 -8.27 -10.50 -17.29
C ARG A 853 -6.99 -11.11 -16.73
N ASN A 854 -6.95 -12.42 -16.61
CA ASN A 854 -5.87 -13.13 -15.95
C ASN A 854 -4.80 -13.56 -16.97
N LEU A 855 -3.53 -13.56 -16.53
CA LEU A 855 -2.42 -14.14 -17.28
C LEU A 855 -2.56 -15.66 -17.41
N ILE A 856 -2.88 -16.33 -16.30
CA ILE A 856 -3.20 -17.76 -16.27
C ILE A 856 -4.70 -17.92 -16.43
N THR A 857 -5.13 -18.35 -17.61
CA THR A 857 -6.54 -18.39 -18.00
C THR A 857 -6.95 -19.73 -18.63
N ALA A 858 -8.15 -20.18 -18.29
CA ALA A 858 -8.85 -21.29 -18.91
C ALA A 858 -9.48 -20.92 -20.27
N LEU A 859 -9.35 -19.66 -20.70
CA LEU A 859 -9.86 -19.17 -21.97
C LEU A 859 -8.85 -19.41 -23.11
N GLU A 860 -9.34 -19.85 -24.27
CA GLU A 860 -8.58 -19.96 -25.52
C GLU A 860 -8.99 -18.84 -26.49
N PHE A 861 -8.02 -18.31 -27.23
CA PHE A 861 -8.25 -17.36 -28.31
C PHE A 861 -8.69 -18.08 -29.58
N TYR A 862 -9.67 -17.51 -30.29
CA TYR A 862 -10.12 -18.01 -31.58
C TYR A 862 -10.14 -16.89 -32.63
N ASP A 863 -9.29 -17.03 -33.63
CA ASP A 863 -9.21 -16.18 -34.82
C ASP A 863 -10.35 -16.55 -35.80
N VAL A 864 -11.18 -15.57 -36.15
CA VAL A 864 -12.30 -15.76 -37.07
C VAL A 864 -11.98 -15.10 -38.41
N PRO A 865 -11.84 -15.87 -39.52
CA PRO A 865 -11.54 -15.30 -40.84
C PRO A 865 -12.57 -14.28 -41.35
N VAL A 866 -13.81 -14.35 -40.86
CA VAL A 866 -14.92 -13.44 -41.15
C VAL A 866 -15.71 -13.22 -39.87
N GLY A 867 -15.48 -12.12 -39.16
CA GLY A 867 -16.14 -11.79 -37.89
C GLY A 867 -15.21 -11.00 -36.97
N ASN A 868 -15.60 -10.91 -35.69
CA ASN A 868 -14.73 -10.41 -34.63
C ASN A 868 -14.10 -11.59 -33.91
N ASP A 869 -12.81 -11.51 -33.62
CA ASP A 869 -12.13 -12.49 -32.79
C ASP A 869 -12.74 -12.55 -31.39
N TYR A 870 -12.66 -13.72 -30.77
CA TYR A 870 -13.22 -13.93 -29.44
C TYR A 870 -12.42 -14.94 -28.64
N TYR A 871 -12.73 -14.99 -27.34
CA TYR A 871 -12.23 -15.97 -26.41
C TYR A 871 -13.38 -16.83 -25.90
N GLN A 872 -13.09 -18.11 -25.65
CA GLN A 872 -14.03 -19.07 -25.07
C GLN A 872 -13.31 -19.98 -24.09
N LEU A 873 -14.03 -20.69 -23.22
CA LEU A 873 -13.44 -21.77 -22.44
C LEU A 873 -12.79 -22.79 -23.38
N ALA A 874 -11.61 -23.26 -22.99
CA ALA A 874 -10.76 -24.08 -23.84
C ALA A 874 -11.50 -25.30 -24.40
N TYR A 875 -11.47 -25.47 -25.72
CA TYR A 875 -12.13 -26.55 -26.45
C TYR A 875 -11.10 -27.44 -27.16
N THR A 876 -9.99 -26.84 -27.60
CA THR A 876 -8.92 -27.54 -28.33
C THR A 876 -8.10 -28.46 -27.45
N GLU A 877 -7.70 -27.98 -26.28
CA GLU A 877 -6.93 -28.70 -25.26
C GLU A 877 -7.35 -28.26 -23.85
N PRO A 878 -7.21 -29.11 -22.82
CA PRO A 878 -7.49 -28.69 -21.45
C PRO A 878 -6.59 -27.53 -21.02
N ARG A 879 -7.17 -26.51 -20.39
CA ARG A 879 -6.44 -25.38 -19.80
C ARG A 879 -6.75 -25.26 -18.31
N VAL A 880 -5.87 -24.58 -17.59
CA VAL A 880 -6.03 -24.36 -16.15
C VAL A 880 -6.37 -22.91 -15.84
N THR A 881 -7.15 -22.71 -14.78
CA THR A 881 -7.27 -21.40 -14.14
C THR A 881 -6.02 -21.06 -13.34
N ASP A 882 -5.91 -19.80 -12.91
CA ASP A 882 -5.03 -19.44 -11.79
C ASP A 882 -5.47 -20.14 -10.48
N VAL A 883 -4.62 -20.05 -9.46
CA VAL A 883 -4.82 -20.67 -8.15
C VAL A 883 -5.70 -19.77 -7.27
N PHE A 884 -6.68 -20.35 -6.59
CA PHE A 884 -7.51 -19.72 -5.57
C PHE A 884 -7.78 -20.74 -4.45
N ASP A 885 -7.77 -20.32 -3.18
CA ASP A 885 -7.97 -21.21 -2.02
C ASP A 885 -7.15 -22.52 -2.06
N GLY A 886 -5.93 -22.47 -2.62
CA GLY A 886 -5.04 -23.63 -2.77
C GLY A 886 -5.41 -24.63 -3.86
N ILE A 887 -6.40 -24.32 -4.69
CA ILE A 887 -6.85 -25.14 -5.83
C ILE A 887 -6.76 -24.38 -7.16
N ARG A 888 -6.77 -25.13 -8.27
CA ARG A 888 -7.05 -24.61 -9.60
C ARG A 888 -8.03 -25.53 -10.33
N LEU A 889 -8.68 -25.04 -11.37
CA LEU A 889 -9.59 -25.83 -12.19
C LEU A 889 -8.93 -26.19 -13.51
N ASN A 890 -8.95 -27.47 -13.88
CA ASN A 890 -8.66 -27.95 -15.23
C ASN A 890 -9.96 -28.02 -16.02
N VAL A 891 -10.06 -27.21 -17.08
CA VAL A 891 -11.29 -26.97 -17.83
C VAL A 891 -11.09 -27.37 -19.29
N GLN A 892 -12.03 -28.14 -19.82
CA GLN A 892 -12.14 -28.45 -21.24
C GLN A 892 -13.61 -28.56 -21.67
N MET A 893 -14.02 -27.72 -22.61
CA MET A 893 -15.24 -27.91 -23.39
C MET A 893 -15.05 -29.05 -24.39
N HIS A 894 -16.05 -29.90 -24.57
CA HIS A 894 -16.03 -30.98 -25.57
C HIS A 894 -16.75 -30.61 -26.87
N ILE A 895 -17.32 -29.41 -26.93
CA ILE A 895 -17.92 -28.79 -28.11
C ILE A 895 -17.64 -27.29 -28.12
N LYS A 896 -17.56 -26.72 -29.33
CA LYS A 896 -17.40 -25.28 -29.53
C LYS A 896 -18.75 -24.56 -29.49
N THR A 897 -19.66 -24.98 -30.36
CA THR A 897 -21.05 -24.52 -30.40
C THR A 897 -21.95 -25.72 -30.23
N ALA A 898 -23.22 -25.48 -29.92
CA ALA A 898 -24.13 -26.57 -29.66
C ALA A 898 -24.31 -27.49 -30.88
N THR A 899 -24.54 -28.78 -30.60
CA THR A 899 -24.77 -29.84 -31.58
C THR A 899 -25.82 -30.82 -31.08
N PHE A 900 -26.53 -31.48 -32.00
CA PHE A 900 -27.46 -32.55 -31.65
C PHE A 900 -26.74 -33.80 -31.13
N ASP A 901 -27.24 -34.37 -30.03
CA ASP A 901 -26.73 -35.61 -29.45
C ASP A 901 -27.61 -36.80 -29.87
N SER A 902 -27.21 -37.48 -30.94
CA SER A 902 -27.92 -38.66 -31.43
C SER A 902 -27.80 -39.89 -30.53
N LEU A 903 -26.85 -39.93 -29.59
CA LEU A 903 -26.65 -41.06 -28.67
C LEU A 903 -27.58 -40.98 -27.46
N ARG A 904 -27.85 -39.76 -26.97
CA ARG A 904 -28.79 -39.51 -25.87
C ARG A 904 -30.24 -39.26 -26.34
N SER A 905 -30.44 -39.13 -27.64
CA SER A 905 -31.77 -38.95 -28.25
C SER A 905 -32.38 -40.27 -28.69
N GLY A 906 -33.70 -40.37 -28.64
CA GLY A 906 -34.45 -41.57 -28.99
C GLY A 906 -35.62 -41.83 -28.05
N TRP A 907 -36.19 -43.03 -28.16
CA TRP A 907 -37.34 -43.45 -27.35
C TRP A 907 -36.98 -43.74 -25.88
N MET A 908 -37.73 -43.16 -24.93
CA MET A 908 -37.52 -43.31 -23.48
C MET A 908 -38.82 -43.09 -22.64
N PRO A 909 -39.77 -44.04 -22.50
CA PRO A 909 -39.90 -45.35 -23.16
C PRO A 909 -40.65 -45.25 -24.50
N GLY A 910 -40.80 -46.38 -25.20
CA GLY A 910 -41.59 -46.49 -26.43
C GLY A 910 -40.79 -47.02 -27.61
N SER A 911 -41.46 -47.17 -28.76
CA SER A 911 -40.81 -47.48 -30.04
C SER A 911 -41.80 -47.30 -31.18
N SER A 912 -41.55 -46.33 -32.06
CA SER A 912 -42.30 -46.12 -33.29
C SER A 912 -41.35 -45.63 -34.40
N PRO A 913 -41.57 -45.99 -35.68
CA PRO A 913 -40.69 -45.66 -36.80
C PRO A 913 -40.89 -44.22 -37.34
N ILE A 914 -41.29 -43.28 -36.49
CA ILE A 914 -41.36 -41.85 -36.86
C ILE A 914 -39.96 -41.31 -37.18
N GLU A 915 -39.89 -40.33 -38.08
CA GLU A 915 -38.66 -39.61 -38.39
C GLU A 915 -38.72 -38.20 -37.80
N ILE A 916 -37.69 -37.82 -37.05
CA ILE A 916 -37.56 -36.46 -36.52
C ILE A 916 -36.36 -35.79 -37.17
N ARG A 917 -36.57 -34.62 -37.77
CA ARG A 917 -35.53 -33.85 -38.45
C ARG A 917 -35.36 -32.50 -37.77
N ILE A 918 -34.18 -32.26 -37.20
CA ILE A 918 -33.82 -30.98 -36.59
C ILE A 918 -33.42 -29.99 -37.67
N THR A 919 -33.88 -28.75 -37.55
CA THR A 919 -33.52 -27.69 -38.50
C THR A 919 -32.16 -27.09 -38.16
N GLN A 920 -31.47 -26.51 -39.15
CA GLN A 920 -30.24 -25.75 -38.90
C GLN A 920 -30.46 -24.62 -37.87
N TYR A 921 -31.64 -24.00 -37.87
CA TYR A 921 -31.99 -22.98 -36.89
C TYR A 921 -32.26 -23.57 -35.50
N GLY A 922 -32.90 -24.73 -35.43
CA GLY A 922 -33.14 -25.47 -34.19
C GLY A 922 -31.84 -25.86 -33.50
N GLU A 923 -30.90 -26.43 -34.25
CA GLU A 923 -29.59 -26.82 -33.69
C GLU A 923 -28.75 -25.60 -33.30
N LYS A 924 -28.73 -24.54 -34.12
CA LYS A 924 -27.86 -23.37 -33.91
C LYS A 924 -28.37 -22.42 -32.81
N PHE A 925 -29.68 -22.19 -32.73
CA PHE A 925 -30.27 -21.15 -31.87
C PHE A 925 -31.20 -21.69 -30.78
N TYR A 926 -31.63 -22.96 -30.87
CA TYR A 926 -32.49 -23.61 -29.88
C TYR A 926 -31.96 -24.99 -29.41
N PRO A 927 -30.69 -25.09 -28.97
CA PRO A 927 -30.11 -26.36 -28.54
C PRO A 927 -30.55 -26.77 -27.13
N ASN A 928 -31.86 -26.93 -26.91
CA ASN A 928 -32.43 -27.32 -25.64
C ASN A 928 -32.81 -28.80 -25.64
N ASP A 929 -32.87 -29.41 -24.46
CA ASP A 929 -33.38 -30.77 -24.33
C ASP A 929 -34.91 -30.77 -24.41
N TYR A 930 -35.48 -31.60 -25.28
CA TYR A 930 -36.93 -31.71 -25.49
C TYR A 930 -37.46 -33.12 -25.23
N ASN A 931 -38.68 -33.22 -24.70
CA ASN A 931 -39.45 -34.47 -24.67
C ASN A 931 -40.73 -34.31 -25.47
N ILE A 932 -40.97 -35.23 -26.40
CA ILE A 932 -42.25 -35.40 -27.10
C ILE A 932 -43.03 -36.47 -26.36
N ILE A 933 -44.15 -36.12 -25.73
CA ILE A 933 -44.91 -37.02 -24.85
C ILE A 933 -46.25 -37.31 -25.51
N PHE A 934 -46.50 -38.59 -25.79
CA PHE A 934 -47.69 -39.08 -26.50
C PHE A 934 -48.80 -39.55 -25.56
N SER A 935 -50.05 -39.48 -26.02
CA SER A 935 -51.27 -39.83 -25.27
C SER A 935 -52.38 -40.33 -26.22
N ASP A 936 -53.39 -40.97 -25.65
CA ASP A 936 -54.64 -41.30 -26.35
C ASP A 936 -55.62 -40.10 -26.37
N ASP A 937 -55.48 -39.18 -25.41
CA ASP A 937 -56.25 -37.94 -25.30
C ASP A 937 -55.49 -36.75 -25.93
N VAL A 938 -56.23 -35.70 -26.34
CA VAL A 938 -55.64 -34.43 -26.77
C VAL A 938 -54.81 -33.82 -25.63
N LEU A 939 -53.52 -33.58 -25.88
CA LEU A 939 -52.59 -33.00 -24.90
C LEU A 939 -52.21 -31.55 -25.21
N PHE A 940 -52.29 -31.13 -26.47
CA PHE A 940 -51.90 -29.79 -26.89
C PHE A 940 -52.75 -29.33 -28.07
N THR A 941 -53.20 -28.09 -28.01
CA THR A 941 -53.85 -27.40 -29.14
C THR A 941 -52.89 -26.31 -29.62
N GLY A 942 -52.62 -26.27 -30.93
CA GLY A 942 -51.73 -25.27 -31.53
C GLY A 942 -52.13 -23.85 -31.13
N ILE A 943 -51.13 -23.01 -30.81
CA ILE A 943 -51.31 -21.63 -30.36
C ILE A 943 -51.26 -20.65 -31.54
N THR A 944 -50.50 -21.00 -32.58
CA THR A 944 -50.40 -20.18 -33.79
C THR A 944 -51.76 -20.04 -34.44
N SER A 945 -52.20 -18.79 -34.56
CA SER A 945 -53.51 -18.40 -35.09
C SER A 945 -53.40 -17.47 -36.30
N THR A 946 -52.18 -17.14 -36.73
CA THR A 946 -51.92 -16.28 -37.89
C THR A 946 -50.85 -16.87 -38.81
N TYR A 947 -51.04 -16.70 -40.12
CA TYR A 947 -50.07 -17.14 -41.12
C TYR A 947 -48.83 -16.24 -41.17
N SER A 948 -47.72 -16.69 -40.63
CA SER A 948 -46.40 -16.04 -40.72
C SER A 948 -45.39 -16.82 -41.56
N SER A 949 -44.29 -16.15 -41.90
CA SER A 949 -43.06 -16.82 -42.33
C SER A 949 -42.38 -17.48 -41.12
N GLY A 950 -41.44 -18.42 -41.35
CA GLY A 950 -40.71 -19.08 -40.25
C GLY A 950 -40.74 -20.60 -40.28
N PHE A 951 -41.49 -21.18 -41.23
CA PHE A 951 -41.61 -22.62 -41.39
C PHE A 951 -40.49 -23.14 -42.28
N TYR A 952 -39.38 -23.55 -41.66
CA TYR A 952 -38.20 -24.05 -42.38
C TYR A 952 -38.06 -25.58 -42.25
N ASP A 953 -37.56 -26.24 -43.29
CA ASP A 953 -37.08 -27.63 -43.18
C ASP A 953 -35.66 -27.71 -42.61
N ALA A 954 -35.15 -28.94 -42.55
CA ALA A 954 -33.77 -29.27 -42.18
C ALA A 954 -32.71 -28.55 -43.03
N ASP A 955 -33.02 -28.24 -44.29
CA ASP A 955 -32.10 -27.60 -45.25
C ASP A 955 -32.24 -26.07 -45.26
N GLY A 956 -33.16 -25.50 -44.47
CA GLY A 956 -33.42 -24.07 -44.37
C GLY A 956 -34.36 -23.50 -45.45
N ASN A 957 -35.05 -24.36 -46.22
CA ASN A 957 -36.04 -23.93 -47.21
C ASN A 957 -37.36 -23.59 -46.53
N ASN A 958 -38.03 -22.53 -47.01
CA ASN A 958 -39.28 -22.04 -46.44
C ASN A 958 -40.50 -22.74 -47.06
N TYR A 959 -41.41 -23.20 -46.21
CA TYR A 959 -42.65 -23.86 -46.62
C TYR A 959 -43.73 -22.84 -46.92
N ASN A 960 -44.66 -23.20 -47.79
CA ASN A 960 -45.77 -22.33 -48.13
C ASN A 960 -46.71 -22.19 -46.92
N ARG A 961 -46.63 -21.06 -46.23
CA ARG A 961 -47.45 -20.73 -45.07
C ARG A 961 -48.96 -20.92 -45.26
N ARG A 962 -49.48 -20.90 -46.49
CA ARG A 962 -50.92 -21.07 -46.75
C ARG A 962 -51.41 -22.50 -46.59
N GLN A 963 -50.50 -23.47 -46.57
CA GLN A 963 -50.79 -24.90 -46.37
C GLN A 963 -50.55 -25.31 -44.92
N MET A 964 -50.56 -24.36 -43.98
CA MET A 964 -50.41 -24.65 -42.55
C MET A 964 -51.77 -24.82 -41.91
N ILE A 965 -51.98 -25.92 -41.20
CA ILE A 965 -53.19 -26.17 -40.40
C ILE A 965 -52.94 -25.61 -39.00
N LEU A 966 -53.58 -24.47 -38.72
CA LEU A 966 -53.44 -23.70 -37.49
C LEU A 966 -54.47 -24.12 -36.43
N ASN A 967 -54.15 -23.92 -35.14
CA ASN A 967 -55.00 -24.28 -33.99
C ASN A 967 -55.49 -25.75 -33.99
N GLN A 968 -54.66 -26.67 -34.47
CA GLN A 968 -55.00 -28.09 -34.53
C GLN A 968 -54.79 -28.78 -33.18
N ASP A 969 -55.65 -29.74 -32.85
CA ASP A 969 -55.52 -30.60 -31.67
C ASP A 969 -54.54 -31.74 -31.95
N PHE A 970 -53.60 -31.94 -31.03
CA PHE A 970 -52.60 -33.02 -31.05
C PHE A 970 -52.69 -33.88 -29.79
N ASN A 971 -52.57 -35.18 -29.96
CA ASN A 971 -52.52 -36.16 -28.86
C ASN A 971 -51.12 -36.30 -28.24
N PHE A 972 -50.21 -35.37 -28.56
CA PHE A 972 -48.90 -35.26 -27.95
C PHE A 972 -48.57 -33.81 -27.67
N LYS A 973 -47.62 -33.60 -26.76
CA LYS A 973 -47.08 -32.29 -26.43
C LYS A 973 -45.56 -32.34 -26.47
N VAL A 974 -44.92 -31.19 -26.67
CA VAL A 974 -43.47 -31.07 -26.64
C VAL A 974 -43.06 -30.18 -25.47
N GLU A 975 -42.31 -30.76 -24.54
CA GLU A 975 -41.75 -30.07 -23.38
C GLU A 975 -40.29 -29.67 -23.65
N ASN A 976 -39.97 -28.39 -23.48
CA ASN A 976 -38.61 -27.86 -23.38
C ASN A 976 -38.13 -27.99 -21.94
N LEU A 977 -37.17 -28.88 -21.71
CA LEU A 977 -36.64 -29.19 -20.39
C LEU A 977 -35.57 -28.18 -19.93
N SER A 978 -34.95 -27.44 -20.85
CA SER A 978 -33.88 -26.49 -20.52
C SER A 978 -34.44 -25.16 -20.01
N VAL A 979 -35.68 -24.81 -20.37
CA VAL A 979 -36.37 -23.60 -19.94
C VAL A 979 -37.53 -23.96 -18.99
N ARG A 980 -37.70 -23.17 -17.93
CA ARG A 980 -38.82 -23.32 -16.99
C ARG A 980 -39.72 -22.08 -17.04
N ASP A 981 -41.02 -22.28 -16.89
CA ASP A 981 -41.99 -21.20 -16.70
C ASP A 981 -41.89 -20.61 -15.27
N SER A 982 -42.69 -19.57 -15.00
CA SER A 982 -42.72 -18.89 -13.69
C SER A 982 -43.18 -19.78 -12.52
N LEU A 983 -43.73 -20.96 -12.81
CA LEU A 983 -44.19 -21.94 -11.84
C LEU A 983 -43.20 -23.11 -11.69
N GLY A 984 -42.09 -23.09 -12.44
CA GLY A 984 -41.06 -24.13 -12.41
C GLY A 984 -41.35 -25.34 -13.30
N ASN A 985 -42.38 -25.29 -14.17
CA ASN A 985 -42.69 -26.38 -15.12
C ASN A 985 -41.88 -26.21 -16.42
N PRO A 986 -41.61 -27.30 -17.17
CA PRO A 986 -41.06 -27.21 -18.52
C PRO A 986 -41.91 -26.30 -19.42
N GLU A 987 -41.26 -25.46 -20.23
CA GLU A 987 -41.94 -24.64 -21.25
C GLU A 987 -42.49 -25.57 -22.35
N LEU A 988 -43.72 -25.33 -22.84
CA LEU A 988 -44.29 -26.10 -23.95
C LEU A 988 -43.97 -25.43 -25.29
N MET A 989 -43.59 -26.24 -26.28
CA MET A 989 -43.39 -25.76 -27.66
C MET A 989 -44.70 -25.79 -28.44
N ASP A 990 -44.85 -24.86 -29.40
CA ASP A 990 -46.02 -24.83 -30.28
C ASP A 990 -45.88 -25.84 -31.43
N ILE A 991 -47.03 -26.31 -31.91
CA ILE A 991 -47.15 -27.39 -32.89
C ILE A 991 -48.11 -26.94 -34.00
N VAL A 992 -47.67 -27.06 -35.25
CA VAL A 992 -48.45 -26.73 -36.45
C VAL A 992 -48.27 -27.85 -37.47
N ALA A 993 -49.34 -28.25 -38.16
CA ALA A 993 -49.23 -29.24 -39.23
C ALA A 993 -49.12 -28.56 -40.59
N TYR A 994 -48.34 -29.15 -41.49
CA TYR A 994 -48.24 -28.76 -42.89
C TYR A 994 -49.02 -29.77 -43.73
N ASP A 995 -50.06 -29.27 -44.39
CA ASP A 995 -50.95 -29.99 -45.29
C ASP A 995 -50.22 -30.29 -46.61
N VAL A 996 -49.73 -31.52 -46.74
CA VAL A 996 -48.92 -31.93 -47.89
C VAL A 996 -49.79 -32.18 -49.12
N ASN A 997 -51.03 -32.66 -48.92
CA ASN A 997 -51.94 -33.05 -49.98
C ASN A 997 -52.97 -31.94 -50.34
N ASP A 998 -52.93 -30.81 -49.64
CA ASP A 998 -53.74 -29.59 -49.83
C ASP A 998 -55.24 -29.86 -49.68
N ASN A 999 -55.62 -30.71 -48.71
CA ASN A 999 -57.01 -31.14 -48.47
C ASN A 999 -57.71 -30.45 -47.29
N ASP A 1000 -57.04 -29.49 -46.63
CA ASP A 1000 -57.49 -28.72 -45.46
C ASP A 1000 -57.78 -29.58 -44.20
N SER A 1001 -57.24 -30.79 -44.10
CA SER A 1001 -57.43 -31.68 -42.95
C SER A 1001 -56.13 -32.35 -42.52
N LEU A 1002 -55.94 -32.57 -41.20
CA LEU A 1002 -54.76 -33.24 -40.68
C LEU A 1002 -54.82 -34.75 -40.98
N ASP A 1003 -54.01 -35.20 -41.93
CA ASP A 1003 -53.77 -36.61 -42.23
C ASP A 1003 -52.43 -37.05 -41.64
N ILE A 1004 -52.43 -37.65 -40.44
CA ILE A 1004 -51.19 -37.96 -39.72
C ILE A 1004 -50.20 -38.85 -40.50
N PHE A 1005 -50.64 -39.63 -41.50
CA PHE A 1005 -49.75 -40.47 -42.32
C PHE A 1005 -49.21 -39.78 -43.59
N GLU A 1006 -49.71 -38.59 -43.94
CA GLU A 1006 -49.30 -37.84 -45.13
C GLU A 1006 -48.72 -36.47 -44.79
N ASP A 1007 -49.21 -35.83 -43.74
CA ASP A 1007 -48.83 -34.48 -43.32
C ASP A 1007 -47.59 -34.43 -42.44
N LEU A 1008 -46.88 -33.31 -42.52
CA LEU A 1008 -45.66 -33.07 -41.75
C LEU A 1008 -45.96 -32.20 -40.54
N ILE A 1009 -45.49 -32.59 -39.36
CA ILE A 1009 -45.67 -31.80 -38.15
C ILE A 1009 -44.46 -30.90 -37.91
N PHE A 1010 -44.71 -29.61 -37.69
CA PHE A 1010 -43.71 -28.62 -37.33
C PHE A 1010 -43.79 -28.32 -35.84
N VAL A 1011 -42.63 -28.32 -35.18
CA VAL A 1011 -42.49 -27.93 -33.78
C VAL A 1011 -41.60 -26.70 -33.70
N GLY A 1012 -42.05 -25.68 -32.99
CA GLY A 1012 -41.41 -24.38 -33.02
C GLY A 1012 -41.92 -23.41 -31.97
N ARG A 1013 -41.45 -22.17 -32.07
CA ARG A 1013 -41.78 -21.10 -31.14
C ARG A 1013 -42.82 -20.17 -31.72
N THR A 1014 -43.69 -19.67 -30.85
CA THR A 1014 -44.79 -18.78 -31.18
C THR A 1014 -44.87 -17.64 -30.19
N THR A 1015 -44.99 -16.42 -30.71
CA THR A 1015 -45.17 -15.20 -29.91
C THR A 1015 -46.45 -14.50 -30.32
N ASN A 1016 -47.35 -14.24 -29.35
CA ASN A 1016 -48.64 -13.58 -29.59
C ASN A 1016 -49.47 -14.22 -30.73
N GLY A 1017 -49.44 -15.56 -30.85
CA GLY A 1017 -50.17 -16.30 -31.88
C GLY A 1017 -49.55 -16.27 -33.29
N ARG A 1018 -48.30 -15.79 -33.41
CA ARG A 1018 -47.52 -15.77 -34.64
C ARG A 1018 -46.36 -16.75 -34.56
N TRP A 1019 -46.26 -17.67 -35.52
CA TRP A 1019 -45.11 -18.59 -35.64
C TRP A 1019 -43.83 -17.81 -35.95
N GLU A 1020 -42.75 -18.15 -35.24
CA GLU A 1020 -41.44 -17.51 -35.42
C GLU A 1020 -40.50 -18.38 -36.23
N TYR A 1021 -40.15 -19.56 -35.70
CA TYR A 1021 -39.17 -20.46 -36.31
C TYR A 1021 -39.46 -21.93 -35.98
N THR A 1022 -39.22 -22.82 -36.95
CA THR A 1022 -39.19 -24.27 -36.77
C THR A 1022 -37.91 -24.73 -36.10
N ILE A 1023 -38.03 -25.52 -35.04
CA ILE A 1023 -36.89 -26.15 -34.35
C ILE A 1023 -36.65 -27.55 -34.93
N PHE A 1024 -37.70 -28.35 -35.07
CA PHE A 1024 -37.65 -29.66 -35.72
C PHE A 1024 -39.00 -30.03 -36.31
N THR A 1025 -39.01 -31.00 -37.22
CA THR A 1025 -40.22 -31.58 -37.79
C THR A 1025 -40.37 -33.04 -37.41
N ILE A 1026 -41.60 -33.52 -37.32
CA ILE A 1026 -41.94 -34.93 -37.06
C ILE A 1026 -42.72 -35.46 -38.26
N ASP A 1027 -42.21 -36.54 -38.85
CA ASP A 1027 -42.78 -37.22 -40.00
C ASP A 1027 -43.25 -38.62 -39.60
N PHE A 1028 -44.54 -38.87 -39.80
CA PHE A 1028 -45.21 -40.13 -39.50
C PHE A 1028 -45.51 -40.94 -40.78
N SER A 1029 -45.18 -40.42 -41.97
CA SER A 1029 -45.35 -41.13 -43.24
C SER A 1029 -44.57 -42.45 -43.38
N PRO A 1030 -43.49 -42.72 -42.62
CA PRO A 1030 -42.84 -44.04 -42.64
C PRO A 1030 -43.67 -45.17 -41.99
N LEU A 1031 -44.74 -44.87 -41.27
CA LEU A 1031 -45.56 -45.87 -40.58
C LEU A 1031 -46.38 -46.72 -41.58
N ALA A 1032 -46.41 -48.03 -41.38
CA ALA A 1032 -47.19 -48.95 -42.20
C ALA A 1032 -48.70 -48.97 -41.84
N GLY A 1033 -49.08 -48.40 -40.70
CA GLY A 1033 -50.47 -48.25 -40.24
C GLY A 1033 -50.58 -47.86 -38.76
N GLU A 1034 -51.81 -47.69 -38.27
CA GLU A 1034 -52.11 -47.19 -36.91
C GLU A 1034 -51.49 -48.01 -35.77
N SER A 1035 -51.19 -49.30 -35.98
CA SER A 1035 -50.55 -50.14 -34.96
C SER A 1035 -49.09 -49.77 -34.68
N GLU A 1036 -48.47 -48.96 -35.53
CA GLU A 1036 -47.08 -48.47 -35.37
C GLU A 1036 -47.03 -47.04 -34.81
N LEU A 1037 -48.19 -46.41 -34.53
CA LEU A 1037 -48.23 -45.09 -33.88
C LEU A 1037 -47.67 -45.17 -32.45
N PRO A 1038 -47.02 -44.11 -31.95
CA PRO A 1038 -46.63 -44.02 -30.55
C PRO A 1038 -47.82 -44.24 -29.63
N HIS A 1039 -47.64 -45.05 -28.59
CA HIS A 1039 -48.69 -45.35 -27.63
C HIS A 1039 -48.76 -44.28 -26.52
N ALA A 1040 -49.87 -44.24 -25.79
CA ALA A 1040 -49.99 -43.37 -24.63
C ALA A 1040 -48.86 -43.60 -23.61
N ASN A 1041 -48.23 -42.51 -23.18
CA ASN A 1041 -47.04 -42.43 -22.33
C ASN A 1041 -45.71 -42.83 -22.99
N ASP A 1042 -45.68 -43.10 -24.30
CA ASP A 1042 -44.41 -43.13 -25.02
C ASP A 1042 -43.80 -41.73 -25.05
N VAL A 1043 -42.47 -41.68 -24.98
CA VAL A 1043 -41.71 -40.42 -24.98
C VAL A 1043 -40.55 -40.52 -25.96
N TYR A 1044 -40.46 -39.58 -26.90
CA TYR A 1044 -39.27 -39.39 -27.70
C TYR A 1044 -38.46 -38.23 -27.14
N ALA A 1045 -37.21 -38.49 -26.78
CA ALA A 1045 -36.29 -37.51 -26.25
C ALA A 1045 -35.36 -36.96 -27.34
N LEU A 1046 -35.22 -35.64 -27.38
CA LEU A 1046 -34.22 -34.94 -28.17
C LEU A 1046 -33.25 -34.29 -27.18
N ARG A 1047 -31.95 -34.56 -27.36
CA ARG A 1047 -30.88 -34.10 -26.48
C ARG A 1047 -29.84 -33.36 -27.27
N PHE A 1048 -29.29 -32.32 -26.67
CA PHE A 1048 -28.26 -31.49 -27.28
C PHE A 1048 -27.03 -31.45 -26.39
N ASN A 1049 -25.86 -31.36 -27.03
CA ASN A 1049 -24.64 -30.94 -26.37
C ASN A 1049 -24.57 -29.43 -26.57
N ARG A 1050 -24.47 -28.65 -25.48
CA ARG A 1050 -24.38 -27.18 -25.54
C ARG A 1050 -23.26 -26.61 -24.66
N PRO A 1051 -22.78 -25.39 -24.93
CA PRO A 1051 -21.95 -24.65 -23.98
C PRO A 1051 -22.71 -24.27 -22.70
N PHE A 1052 -21.99 -23.79 -21.68
CA PHE A 1052 -22.60 -23.26 -20.46
C PHE A 1052 -23.30 -21.91 -20.70
N MET A 1053 -24.49 -21.76 -20.12
CA MET A 1053 -25.25 -20.52 -20.04
C MET A 1053 -25.03 -19.83 -18.68
N PRO A 1054 -25.30 -18.51 -18.56
CA PRO A 1054 -25.17 -17.81 -17.28
C PRO A 1054 -26.08 -18.33 -16.15
N THR A 1055 -27.14 -19.04 -16.51
CA THR A 1055 -28.07 -19.67 -15.55
C THR A 1055 -27.56 -21.01 -15.02
N ASP A 1056 -26.59 -21.65 -15.68
CA ASP A 1056 -26.01 -22.91 -15.23
C ASP A 1056 -25.13 -22.70 -13.99
N SER A 1057 -24.98 -23.74 -13.17
CA SER A 1057 -23.99 -23.77 -12.09
C SER A 1057 -23.50 -25.17 -11.81
N ILE A 1058 -22.24 -25.27 -11.41
CA ILE A 1058 -21.64 -26.51 -10.90
C ILE A 1058 -21.27 -26.29 -9.45
N MET A 1059 -21.67 -27.22 -8.57
CA MET A 1059 -21.22 -27.26 -7.20
C MET A 1059 -20.05 -28.24 -7.09
N PHE A 1060 -19.00 -27.90 -6.36
CA PHE A 1060 -17.96 -28.87 -6.02
C PHE A 1060 -17.44 -28.69 -4.59
N SER A 1061 -16.89 -29.77 -4.06
CA SER A 1061 -16.14 -29.76 -2.79
C SER A 1061 -14.90 -30.62 -2.98
N ILE A 1062 -13.84 -30.29 -2.25
CA ILE A 1062 -12.56 -30.99 -2.35
C ILE A 1062 -12.00 -31.24 -0.96
N ASN A 1063 -11.49 -32.45 -0.76
CA ASN A 1063 -10.79 -32.85 0.44
C ASN A 1063 -9.44 -33.44 0.01
N SER A 1064 -8.40 -33.12 0.79
CA SER A 1064 -7.08 -33.71 0.63
C SER A 1064 -6.61 -34.23 1.98
N GLU A 1065 -6.07 -35.45 1.97
CA GLU A 1065 -5.46 -36.08 3.13
C GLU A 1065 -4.04 -36.50 2.78
N GLU A 1066 -3.10 -36.13 3.65
CA GLU A 1066 -1.72 -36.58 3.56
C GLU A 1066 -1.62 -37.99 4.15
N ILE A 1067 -1.06 -38.91 3.38
CA ILE A 1067 -0.85 -40.30 3.79
C ILE A 1067 0.57 -40.74 3.45
N ILE A 1068 1.08 -41.72 4.19
CA ILE A 1068 2.37 -42.35 3.89
C ILE A 1068 2.13 -43.77 3.38
N ASP A 1069 2.51 -44.04 2.14
CA ASP A 1069 2.48 -45.38 1.53
C ASP A 1069 3.75 -46.16 1.87
N ASP A 1070 3.62 -47.18 2.73
CA ASP A 1070 4.69 -48.07 3.17
C ASP A 1070 5.47 -48.72 2.01
N ASN A 1071 4.83 -48.96 0.85
CA ASN A 1071 5.51 -49.55 -0.30
C ASN A 1071 6.43 -48.55 -1.01
N LEU A 1072 6.04 -47.27 -1.02
CA LEU A 1072 6.84 -46.19 -1.61
C LEU A 1072 8.02 -45.81 -0.72
N VAL A 1073 7.89 -45.90 0.62
CA VAL A 1073 9.00 -45.64 1.57
C VAL A 1073 10.27 -46.37 1.16
N LYS A 1074 10.18 -47.67 0.86
CA LYS A 1074 11.34 -48.49 0.47
C LYS A 1074 12.00 -48.00 -0.83
N GLN A 1075 11.20 -47.51 -1.77
CA GLN A 1075 11.71 -46.99 -3.04
C GLN A 1075 12.39 -45.64 -2.83
N ASP A 1076 11.70 -44.71 -2.16
CA ASP A 1076 12.14 -43.34 -1.93
C ASP A 1076 13.40 -43.29 -1.04
N MET A 1077 13.51 -44.17 -0.04
CA MET A 1077 14.73 -44.27 0.78
C MET A 1077 15.99 -44.62 -0.04
N ASN A 1078 15.86 -45.15 -1.26
CA ASN A 1078 17.02 -45.35 -2.12
C ASN A 1078 17.60 -44.04 -2.65
N GLU A 1079 16.79 -42.98 -2.70
CA GLU A 1079 17.15 -41.64 -3.16
C GLU A 1079 17.77 -40.76 -2.06
N ILE A 1080 17.90 -41.28 -0.83
CA ILE A 1080 18.60 -40.60 0.25
C ILE A 1080 20.03 -40.30 -0.18
N LYS A 1081 20.40 -39.02 -0.08
CA LYS A 1081 21.71 -38.48 -0.41
C LYS A 1081 22.09 -37.38 0.57
N VAL A 1082 23.40 -37.13 0.66
CA VAL A 1082 23.96 -35.98 1.36
C VAL A 1082 24.31 -34.92 0.33
N VAL A 1083 23.98 -33.67 0.59
CA VAL A 1083 24.23 -32.52 -0.29
C VAL A 1083 24.91 -31.41 0.54
N PRO A 1084 25.94 -30.72 0.01
CA PRO A 1084 26.77 -31.16 -1.11
C PRO A 1084 27.56 -32.43 -0.77
N ASN A 1085 27.93 -33.20 -1.78
CA ASN A 1085 28.81 -34.36 -1.60
C ASN A 1085 29.78 -34.49 -2.78
N PRO A 1086 31.08 -34.17 -2.61
CA PRO A 1086 31.71 -33.75 -1.36
C PRO A 1086 31.33 -32.31 -0.95
N TYR A 1087 31.40 -32.03 0.35
CA TYR A 1087 31.46 -30.66 0.88
C TYR A 1087 32.83 -30.05 0.61
N ILE A 1088 32.89 -28.79 0.14
CA ILE A 1088 34.14 -28.11 -0.24
C ILE A 1088 34.19 -26.70 0.36
N ALA A 1089 34.83 -26.55 1.53
CA ALA A 1089 35.10 -25.30 2.26
C ALA A 1089 33.87 -24.45 2.68
N THR A 1090 32.97 -24.13 1.74
CA THR A 1090 31.68 -23.43 1.89
C THR A 1090 30.66 -24.02 0.91
N ASN A 1091 29.37 -23.76 1.12
CA ASN A 1091 28.33 -24.16 0.20
C ASN A 1091 27.17 -23.15 0.17
N VAL A 1092 26.43 -23.12 -0.95
CA VAL A 1092 25.32 -22.19 -1.20
C VAL A 1092 24.12 -22.32 -0.24
N MET A 1093 24.02 -23.39 0.55
CA MET A 1093 23.01 -23.53 1.62
C MET A 1093 23.43 -22.88 2.94
N GLU A 1094 24.67 -22.39 3.04
CA GLU A 1094 25.14 -21.64 4.20
C GLU A 1094 24.67 -20.20 4.07
N ALA A 1095 24.00 -19.68 5.11
CA ALA A 1095 23.55 -18.30 5.11
C ALA A 1095 24.75 -17.35 5.01
N SER A 1096 24.64 -16.32 4.17
CA SER A 1096 25.57 -15.20 4.21
C SER A 1096 25.38 -14.44 5.53
N VAL A 1097 26.48 -13.94 6.08
CA VAL A 1097 26.49 -13.13 7.29
C VAL A 1097 27.26 -11.85 6.96
N ILE A 1098 26.62 -10.69 7.14
CA ILE A 1098 27.20 -9.38 6.81
C ILE A 1098 27.97 -8.82 8.00
N ASN A 1099 27.51 -9.13 9.21
CA ASN A 1099 28.13 -8.75 10.46
C ASN A 1099 29.53 -9.37 10.57
N LYS A 1100 30.55 -8.50 10.49
CA LYS A 1100 31.98 -8.83 10.56
C LYS A 1100 32.40 -9.55 11.85
N TYR A 1101 31.57 -9.53 12.89
CA TYR A 1101 31.84 -10.18 14.18
C TYR A 1101 31.29 -11.62 14.27
N LEU A 1102 30.55 -12.09 13.28
CA LEU A 1102 29.95 -13.41 13.25
C LEU A 1102 30.70 -14.36 12.30
N ASN A 1103 30.78 -15.64 12.66
CA ASN A 1103 31.34 -16.68 11.80
C ASN A 1103 30.24 -17.33 10.96
N GLN A 1104 30.55 -17.65 9.70
CA GLN A 1104 29.63 -18.38 8.83
C GLN A 1104 29.44 -19.83 9.33
N GLY A 1105 28.20 -20.21 9.62
CA GLY A 1105 27.84 -21.56 10.04
C GLY A 1105 27.87 -22.55 8.88
N ARG A 1106 28.59 -23.67 9.05
CA ARG A 1106 28.73 -24.72 8.02
C ARG A 1106 27.58 -25.72 8.08
N ARG A 1107 27.10 -26.18 6.92
CA ARG A 1107 25.91 -27.03 6.86
C ARG A 1107 26.00 -28.11 5.77
N LEU A 1108 25.51 -29.30 6.12
CA LEU A 1108 25.19 -30.40 5.20
C LEU A 1108 23.70 -30.73 5.28
N MET A 1109 23.17 -31.34 4.23
CA MET A 1109 21.76 -31.73 4.14
C MET A 1109 21.62 -33.22 3.79
N PHE A 1110 20.75 -33.93 4.48
CA PHE A 1110 20.23 -35.23 4.07
C PHE A 1110 18.85 -35.04 3.41
N THR A 1111 18.58 -35.69 2.28
CA THR A 1111 17.30 -35.59 1.56
C THR A 1111 16.57 -36.94 1.48
N HIS A 1112 15.30 -36.93 1.08
CA HIS A 1112 14.42 -38.10 0.95
C HIS A 1112 14.32 -38.96 2.23
N LEU A 1113 14.40 -38.32 3.40
CA LEU A 1113 14.25 -39.02 4.67
C LEU A 1113 12.78 -39.43 4.89
N PRO A 1114 12.53 -40.58 5.55
CA PRO A 1114 11.21 -40.91 6.09
C PRO A 1114 10.72 -39.86 7.09
N GLU A 1115 9.41 -39.76 7.28
CA GLU A 1115 8.76 -38.82 8.23
C GLU A 1115 9.35 -38.92 9.65
N LYS A 1116 9.75 -40.13 10.07
CA LYS A 1116 10.47 -40.37 11.33
C LYS A 1116 11.60 -41.37 11.13
N CYS A 1117 12.84 -40.93 11.37
CA CYS A 1117 14.00 -41.80 11.20
C CYS A 1117 15.17 -41.41 12.08
N THR A 1118 16.05 -42.38 12.36
CA THR A 1118 17.34 -42.11 13.00
C THR A 1118 18.44 -42.04 11.94
N VAL A 1119 19.18 -40.94 11.91
CA VAL A 1119 20.39 -40.76 11.09
C VAL A 1119 21.64 -40.87 11.98
N LYS A 1120 22.53 -41.80 11.67
CA LYS A 1120 23.82 -41.99 12.38
C LYS A 1120 24.98 -41.75 11.45
N ILE A 1121 25.95 -40.98 11.90
CA ILE A 1121 27.13 -40.56 11.12
C ILE A 1121 28.37 -41.17 11.75
N PHE A 1122 29.18 -41.84 10.94
CA PHE A 1122 30.39 -42.54 11.37
C PHE A 1122 31.61 -42.10 10.56
N THR A 1123 32.79 -42.18 11.18
CA THR A 1123 34.05 -42.20 10.44
C THR A 1123 34.18 -43.50 9.63
N VAL A 1124 35.04 -43.53 8.61
CA VAL A 1124 35.36 -44.78 7.87
C VAL A 1124 35.89 -45.92 8.75
N SER A 1125 36.36 -45.61 9.96
CA SER A 1125 36.81 -46.60 10.96
C SER A 1125 35.69 -47.13 11.85
N GLY A 1126 34.45 -46.66 11.68
CA GLY A 1126 33.27 -47.08 12.44
C GLY A 1126 33.05 -46.34 13.76
N ILE A 1127 33.72 -45.20 13.99
CA ILE A 1127 33.50 -44.38 15.19
C ILE A 1127 32.27 -43.50 14.97
N LEU A 1128 31.30 -43.54 15.89
CA LEU A 1128 30.11 -42.70 15.86
C LEU A 1128 30.50 -41.23 16.11
N VAL A 1129 30.15 -40.36 15.16
CA VAL A 1129 30.40 -38.91 15.18
C VAL A 1129 29.20 -38.18 15.76
N ARG A 1130 28.01 -38.48 15.22
CA ARG A 1130 26.74 -37.84 15.56
C ARG A 1130 25.60 -38.82 15.33
N GLU A 1131 24.57 -38.71 16.16
CA GLU A 1131 23.26 -39.34 15.97
C GLU A 1131 22.23 -38.21 15.96
N LEU A 1132 21.33 -38.24 14.98
CA LEU A 1132 20.28 -37.25 14.74
C LEU A 1132 18.94 -37.99 14.61
N GLN A 1133 17.92 -37.54 15.31
CA GLN A 1133 16.56 -38.04 15.25
C GLN A 1133 15.72 -37.10 14.39
N PHE A 1134 15.23 -37.54 13.24
CA PHE A 1134 14.33 -36.75 12.41
C PHE A 1134 12.87 -37.05 12.79
N PRO A 1135 11.99 -36.03 12.99
CA PRO A 1135 12.21 -34.60 12.73
C PRO A 1135 12.77 -33.78 13.90
N ASP A 1136 12.90 -34.35 15.11
CA ASP A 1136 13.26 -33.62 16.33
C ASP A 1136 14.59 -32.82 16.24
N ASP A 1137 15.56 -33.35 15.50
CA ASP A 1137 16.88 -32.77 15.24
C ASP A 1137 16.97 -32.06 13.88
N ALA A 1138 15.86 -31.92 13.13
CA ALA A 1138 15.82 -31.17 11.86
C ALA A 1138 16.19 -29.69 12.00
N LEU A 1139 16.18 -29.20 13.24
CA LEU A 1139 16.59 -27.86 13.64
C LEU A 1139 17.97 -27.83 14.32
N THR A 1140 18.81 -28.87 14.17
CA THR A 1140 20.17 -28.88 14.75
C THR A 1140 21.12 -27.96 13.99
N GLY A 1141 21.04 -26.67 14.34
CA GLY A 1141 21.89 -25.55 13.95
C GLY A 1141 21.30 -24.26 14.53
N TYR A 1142 22.13 -23.26 14.83
CA TYR A 1142 21.63 -21.93 15.25
C TYR A 1142 20.66 -21.41 14.16
N ASN A 1143 19.42 -21.13 14.58
CA ASN A 1143 18.28 -20.57 13.84
C ASN A 1143 17.39 -21.61 13.14
N GLY A 1144 16.20 -21.82 13.73
CA GLY A 1144 15.16 -22.76 13.31
C GLY A 1144 14.49 -22.43 11.97
N PHE A 1145 15.26 -22.47 10.89
CA PHE A 1145 14.77 -22.34 9.52
C PHE A 1145 14.75 -23.73 8.86
N GLY A 1146 13.62 -24.43 8.98
CA GLY A 1146 13.37 -25.73 8.37
C GLY A 1146 12.03 -26.28 8.86
N ASP A 1147 11.23 -26.84 7.95
CA ASP A 1147 9.96 -27.48 8.31
C ASP A 1147 10.17 -28.97 8.60
N SER A 1148 9.71 -29.41 9.77
CA SER A 1148 9.58 -30.80 10.20
C SER A 1148 8.80 -31.70 9.22
N SER A 1149 8.03 -31.13 8.30
CA SER A 1149 7.23 -31.84 7.29
C SER A 1149 8.00 -32.23 6.02
N SER A 1150 9.22 -31.70 5.85
CA SER A 1150 10.05 -31.97 4.66
C SER A 1150 10.90 -33.23 4.88
N GLY A 1151 11.11 -34.06 3.85
CA GLY A 1151 12.03 -35.22 3.92
C GLY A 1151 13.51 -34.81 4.00
N VAL A 1152 13.82 -33.71 4.70
CA VAL A 1152 15.08 -32.99 4.68
C VAL A 1152 15.57 -32.74 6.10
N LEU A 1153 16.83 -33.07 6.37
CA LEU A 1153 17.51 -32.84 7.65
C LEU A 1153 18.81 -32.06 7.41
N HIS A 1154 18.91 -30.87 8.00
CA HIS A 1154 20.16 -30.12 8.04
C HIS A 1154 21.01 -30.55 9.23
N TRP A 1155 22.33 -30.61 9.02
CA TRP A 1155 23.32 -30.88 10.04
C TRP A 1155 24.43 -29.81 10.01
N ASP A 1156 24.68 -29.20 11.16
CA ASP A 1156 25.72 -28.19 11.44
C ASP A 1156 27.18 -28.69 11.33
N MET A 1157 27.38 -29.94 10.92
CA MET A 1157 28.69 -30.59 10.84
C MET A 1157 29.44 -30.66 12.18
N LEU A 1158 28.73 -30.60 13.31
CA LEU A 1158 29.29 -30.76 14.64
C LEU A 1158 29.17 -32.20 15.15
N THR A 1159 30.17 -32.66 15.90
CA THR A 1159 30.11 -33.93 16.63
C THR A 1159 29.11 -33.84 17.79
N LYS A 1160 28.85 -34.96 18.48
CA LYS A 1160 28.06 -34.96 19.71
C LYS A 1160 28.64 -34.06 20.83
N GLU A 1161 29.94 -33.73 20.77
CA GLU A 1161 30.62 -32.83 21.70
C GLU A 1161 30.63 -31.35 21.23
N GLY A 1162 29.98 -31.01 20.13
CA GLY A 1162 29.95 -29.65 19.59
C GLY A 1162 31.24 -29.22 18.87
N LEU A 1163 32.08 -30.17 18.47
CA LEU A 1163 33.30 -29.90 17.71
C LEU A 1163 33.06 -30.06 16.22
N GLU A 1164 33.65 -29.20 15.41
CA GLU A 1164 33.55 -29.31 13.95
C GLU A 1164 34.28 -30.56 13.43
N ILE A 1165 33.66 -31.34 12.56
CA ILE A 1165 34.26 -32.56 12.00
C ILE A 1165 35.52 -32.26 11.17
N ALA A 1166 36.48 -33.19 11.10
CA ALA A 1166 37.68 -33.01 10.27
C ALA A 1166 37.42 -33.28 8.78
N ALA A 1167 38.29 -32.78 7.89
CA ALA A 1167 38.27 -33.17 6.48
C ALA A 1167 38.50 -34.69 6.34
N GLY A 1168 37.73 -35.35 5.48
CA GLY A 1168 37.78 -36.81 5.33
C GLY A 1168 36.50 -37.42 4.76
N MET A 1169 36.46 -38.74 4.74
CA MET A 1169 35.30 -39.53 4.33
C MET A 1169 34.49 -40.01 5.53
N TYR A 1170 33.16 -39.95 5.41
CA TYR A 1170 32.20 -40.37 6.42
C TYR A 1170 31.17 -41.34 5.83
N ILE A 1171 30.58 -42.14 6.69
CA ILE A 1171 29.50 -43.09 6.39
C ILE A 1171 28.27 -42.63 7.14
N TYR A 1172 27.12 -42.63 6.48
CA TYR A 1172 25.84 -42.40 7.14
C TYR A 1172 24.97 -43.67 7.10
N TYR A 1173 24.14 -43.84 8.13
CA TYR A 1173 23.14 -44.88 8.26
C TYR A 1173 21.81 -44.22 8.62
N VAL A 1174 20.76 -44.50 7.86
CA VAL A 1174 19.38 -44.04 8.11
C VAL A 1174 18.50 -45.26 8.38
N LYS A 1175 17.65 -45.16 9.39
CA LYS A 1175 16.64 -46.18 9.69
C LYS A 1175 15.28 -45.54 9.88
N ASP A 1176 14.30 -45.97 9.08
CA ASP A 1176 12.90 -45.59 9.28
C ASP A 1176 12.36 -46.24 10.56
N GLU A 1177 11.74 -45.44 11.44
CA GLU A 1177 11.13 -45.94 12.66
C GLU A 1177 9.80 -46.67 12.40
N ARG A 1178 9.13 -46.35 11.28
CA ARG A 1178 7.81 -46.88 10.95
C ARG A 1178 7.87 -48.23 10.26
N THR A 1179 8.57 -48.33 9.12
CA THR A 1179 8.69 -49.57 8.34
C THR A 1179 9.88 -50.43 8.75
N GLY A 1180 10.87 -49.85 9.43
CA GLY A 1180 12.13 -50.52 9.78
C GLY A 1180 13.11 -50.69 8.62
N GLU A 1181 12.83 -50.12 7.45
CA GLU A 1181 13.75 -50.10 6.31
C GLU A 1181 15.02 -49.29 6.64
N GLU A 1182 16.15 -49.69 6.04
CA GLU A 1182 17.48 -49.16 6.35
C GLU A 1182 18.24 -48.73 5.09
N LYS A 1183 18.99 -47.64 5.19
CA LYS A 1183 19.84 -47.12 4.12
C LYS A 1183 21.23 -46.77 4.63
N ILE A 1184 22.26 -47.15 3.88
CA ILE A 1184 23.65 -46.78 4.15
C ILE A 1184 24.22 -46.05 2.95
N GLY A 1185 24.98 -44.99 3.19
CA GLY A 1185 25.75 -44.28 2.17
C GLY A 1185 26.99 -43.60 2.72
N LYS A 1186 27.63 -42.76 1.90
CA LYS A 1186 28.90 -42.11 2.23
C LYS A 1186 28.95 -40.68 1.70
N PHE A 1187 29.71 -39.81 2.36
CA PHE A 1187 29.97 -38.45 1.91
C PHE A 1187 31.39 -37.99 2.26
N GLY A 1188 31.93 -37.07 1.46
CA GLY A 1188 33.25 -36.49 1.67
C GLY A 1188 33.19 -35.05 2.16
N VAL A 1189 34.20 -34.65 2.95
CA VAL A 1189 34.39 -33.27 3.43
C VAL A 1189 35.82 -32.83 3.09
N ILE A 1190 35.93 -31.72 2.37
CA ILE A 1190 37.17 -31.04 2.01
C ILE A 1190 37.10 -29.66 2.68
N LYS A 1191 38.08 -29.35 3.53
CA LYS A 1191 38.17 -28.06 4.24
C LYS A 1191 39.26 -27.18 3.64
#